data_AF-G2EGY1-F1
#
_entry.id   AF-G2EGY1-F1
#
_cell.length_a   1.000
_cell.length_b   1.000
_cell.length_c   1.000
_cell.angle_alpha   90.00
_cell.angle_beta   90.00
_cell.angle_gamma   90.00
#
_symmetry.space_group_name_H-M   'P 1'
#
loop_
_entity.id
_entity.type
_entity.pdbx_description
1 polymer ?
#
loop_
_entity_poly.entity_id
_entity_poly.type
_entity_poly.pdbx_seq_one_letter_code
_entity_poly.pdbx_strand_id
1 'polypeptide(L)'
;MNKIVLCLLLSFGLISYSQVINTQLPNISPPSPESYGLGSYGNLPIGLSTGAINKQLPIVSFKTNNIEVPVYLAYVSNGLKVDELESIVGLGWRLNAGGIITRVVRDKPDDENYGSSPGIPKKMLDEIHRKSPESQEYFYLKQQDQSDSEDDIFYINVNGINGKFHIKNNNEVQLVNNHEIKIDFDITDSYNFIMTDSNGVKYYFEESQVTNSRVSGGGYSPMQTYYSAWYLTKIVHPFGDEVYFKYSSNNKLFVASMSQYMEKSYPHYQTFPNGVAYTQNPYVSNIYSHHMNTTDKYVSRIYSNNPIWGSLEFEYIGKFLSLITQKDREKNVIDEITFNNYLNSNNRTFLKEIKYKDSTKKYSFNYINEANFPSRLSFSQDNWGYYNGQNNSNLIPSGLKGYSLEGYNYNGSNRDPFEDFAKTGLLEYIYYPTKGFTKIEYESNDYNTTEVVSPNPTSENLHLNLEEDDFGTTTHSVIISPSISQQIDFFGSSSFNRSACSNQFDLGFRHNAVVRMYCIEDDQFVNFFKNQTNVSSSVQLPAGTPQSFYALVRANKTYRVDLSSSRLCTRAGVYLSYIKDAPETISHNVITGGVRVKKTSNYKSDDNLNPIIKRYYYSKINKLDISSGNKGADPFFISKGYKLVDSPFTYGTTINVTSSSLINLFDTGNNSVFYKYVSISHGGDNFENGGEEIKFNTDRDYFGETINYSIPLTPGLDDNRAATLTNFGFKNGLELKRKIFDANLNLQSEKETIYETIPLTESVQYNFRVEVPYHDLANSSNNLYNCSQEATEYSYNSTECSTNHTHASVNLDGFYCIAKNANNVPSQSINHSCYQLPVHTILTHNFHNQNVTITKYKNLSYHIYPKTILEKTYFDNGFVSNTSAIEIRDEYPFLNSISKQTNSKGELLERKFYYSLDFPTDPIMSELVNQNRISEPVLMVSVKTDENNIILSEEKLRKNFKHQNSLVLIENVESAKVNDDFKNIFTYHKHDGYGNPLEISKTDDEYNVHIVYIWGYNQTLPIAKIENATYTEIQSYVSNLRTLSNNDMDTSEDVINSDGSIDYQGDEGLLREALNDLRTIDCSSPPPDSEASCLKDALITTYTYNPLVGVTSVTDPRGNVIYYKYDEFNRLKYIKDRFGNILNKKDYNYKN
;
A
#
# COMPACT_ATOMS: atom_id res chain seq x y z
N MET A 1 32.40 61.92 -51.89
CA MET A 1 31.52 62.90 -51.25
C MET A 1 30.33 62.17 -50.62
N ASN A 2 30.33 62.14 -49.29
CA ASN A 2 29.19 62.21 -48.36
C ASN A 2 27.97 61.25 -48.43
N LYS A 3 27.86 60.52 -47.30
CA LYS A 3 26.70 60.39 -46.38
C LYS A 3 25.55 59.45 -46.77
N ILE A 4 25.36 58.37 -45.98
CA ILE A 4 24.31 58.20 -44.93
C ILE A 4 24.34 56.72 -44.48
N VAL A 5 24.86 56.44 -43.27
CA VAL A 5 24.57 55.23 -42.45
C VAL A 5 24.85 55.63 -41.00
N LEU A 6 23.83 55.78 -40.15
CA LEU A 6 23.82 55.45 -38.70
C LEU A 6 22.50 55.90 -38.04
N CYS A 7 21.61 54.96 -37.72
CA CYS A 7 20.65 55.02 -36.59
C CYS A 7 19.84 53.71 -36.56
N LEU A 8 20.42 52.64 -36.00
CA LEU A 8 19.73 51.41 -35.61
C LEU A 8 20.64 50.65 -34.64
N LEU A 9 20.83 51.21 -33.44
CA LEU A 9 21.50 50.58 -32.30
C LEU A 9 20.78 51.08 -31.03
N LEU A 10 19.77 50.33 -30.58
CA LEU A 10 19.27 50.23 -29.20
C LEU A 10 17.97 49.39 -29.18
N SER A 11 18.12 48.11 -29.49
CA SER A 11 17.14 47.08 -29.10
C SER A 11 17.94 45.86 -28.63
N PHE A 12 18.59 46.04 -27.47
CA PHE A 12 19.04 44.91 -26.66
C PHE A 12 17.80 44.10 -26.29
N GLY A 13 17.87 42.79 -26.53
CA GLY A 13 16.79 41.85 -26.25
C GLY A 13 16.41 41.89 -24.78
N LEU A 14 15.20 42.37 -24.49
CA LEU A 14 14.47 41.98 -23.31
C LEU A 14 13.95 40.56 -23.57
N ILE A 15 14.72 39.56 -23.15
CA ILE A 15 14.18 38.24 -22.87
C ILE A 15 13.11 38.47 -21.82
N SER A 16 11.85 38.37 -22.22
CA SER A 16 10.74 38.39 -21.29
C SER A 16 10.81 37.08 -20.51
N TYR A 17 11.31 37.12 -19.27
CA TYR A 17 11.09 36.03 -18.33
C TYR A 17 9.58 35.92 -18.11
N SER A 18 8.99 34.83 -18.59
CA SER A 18 7.62 34.45 -18.25
C SER A 18 7.56 34.24 -16.74
N GLN A 19 6.68 34.95 -16.04
CA GLN A 19 6.41 34.69 -14.62
C GLN A 19 5.79 33.29 -14.49
N VAL A 20 6.49 32.38 -13.81
CA VAL A 20 5.94 31.10 -13.37
C VAL A 20 4.88 31.41 -12.31
N ILE A 21 3.61 31.15 -12.61
CA ILE A 21 2.54 31.29 -11.61
C ILE A 21 2.59 30.07 -10.70
N ASN A 22 2.93 30.35 -9.44
CA ASN A 22 2.75 29.55 -8.23
C ASN A 22 1.78 28.36 -8.39
N THR A 23 2.31 27.14 -8.52
CA THR A 23 1.53 25.96 -8.20
C THR A 23 1.76 25.64 -6.73
N GLN A 24 0.87 26.12 -5.85
CA GLN A 24 0.77 25.63 -4.47
C GLN A 24 0.26 24.17 -4.37
N LEU A 25 0.44 23.41 -5.45
CA LEU A 25 0.06 22.01 -5.57
C LEU A 25 1.29 21.16 -5.24
N PRO A 26 1.13 20.04 -4.53
CA PRO A 26 2.23 19.08 -4.34
C PRO A 26 2.80 18.62 -5.69
N ASN A 27 4.13 18.65 -5.83
CA ASN A 27 4.84 18.21 -7.03
C ASN A 27 5.09 16.70 -6.93
N ILE A 28 4.07 15.90 -7.27
CA ILE A 28 4.15 14.43 -7.26
C ILE A 28 3.98 13.93 -8.70
N SER A 29 4.92 13.09 -9.12
CA SER A 29 5.05 12.57 -10.47
C SER A 29 4.96 11.03 -10.44
N PRO A 30 3.74 10.46 -10.49
CA PRO A 30 3.53 9.01 -10.38
C PRO A 30 3.77 8.28 -11.72
N PRO A 31 3.95 6.95 -11.70
CA PRO A 31 4.03 6.16 -12.93
C PRO A 31 2.66 6.05 -13.62
N SER A 32 2.64 5.44 -14.82
CA SER A 32 1.37 5.17 -15.50
C SER A 32 0.40 4.40 -14.57
N PRO A 33 -0.93 4.63 -14.64
CA PRO A 33 -1.89 3.94 -13.77
C PRO A 33 -1.84 2.41 -13.87
N GLU A 34 -1.47 1.86 -15.02
CA GLU A 34 -1.23 0.42 -15.19
C GLU A 34 -0.06 -0.03 -14.32
N SER A 35 1.10 0.63 -14.49
CA SER A 35 2.30 0.35 -13.69
C SER A 35 2.03 0.54 -12.20
N TYR A 36 1.49 1.70 -11.81
CA TYR A 36 1.17 1.99 -10.41
C TYR A 36 0.23 0.94 -9.81
N GLY A 37 -0.80 0.52 -10.56
CA GLY A 37 -1.72 -0.54 -10.13
C GLY A 37 -1.03 -1.87 -9.88
N LEU A 38 -0.03 -2.24 -10.70
CA LEU A 38 0.76 -3.47 -10.52
C LEU A 38 1.79 -3.34 -9.38
N GLY A 39 2.46 -2.21 -9.27
CA GLY A 39 3.48 -1.96 -8.23
C GLY A 39 2.90 -1.73 -6.83
N SER A 40 1.73 -1.09 -6.73
CA SER A 40 1.04 -0.87 -5.43
C SER A 40 0.31 -2.13 -4.93
N TYR A 41 0.03 -3.08 -5.82
CA TYR A 41 -0.63 -4.34 -5.47
C TYR A 41 0.25 -5.14 -4.50
N GLY A 42 -0.32 -5.49 -3.33
CA GLY A 42 0.39 -6.19 -2.26
C GLY A 42 1.21 -5.31 -1.31
N ASN A 43 1.46 -4.04 -1.65
CA ASN A 43 2.17 -3.07 -0.77
C ASN A 43 1.23 -2.32 0.18
N LEU A 44 -0.07 -2.31 -0.12
CA LEU A 44 -1.10 -1.86 0.80
C LEU A 44 -1.67 -3.06 1.57
N PRO A 45 -1.93 -2.94 2.89
CA PRO A 45 -2.59 -4.00 3.66
C PRO A 45 -4.08 -4.01 3.32
N ILE A 46 -4.39 -4.50 2.11
CA ILE A 46 -5.72 -4.53 1.52
C ILE A 46 -6.41 -5.84 1.90
N GLY A 47 -7.67 -5.73 2.34
CA GLY A 47 -8.49 -6.88 2.69
C GLY A 47 -9.41 -6.53 3.84
N LEU A 48 -9.47 -7.40 4.86
CA LEU A 48 -10.37 -7.21 6.01
C LEU A 48 -10.06 -5.92 6.78
N SER A 49 -8.79 -5.57 6.96
CA SER A 49 -8.35 -4.37 7.68
C SER A 49 -8.79 -3.05 7.05
N THR A 50 -9.02 -3.01 5.73
CA THR A 50 -9.52 -1.82 5.02
C THR A 50 -10.94 -1.97 4.50
N GLY A 51 -11.47 -3.20 4.56
CA GLY A 51 -12.76 -3.57 4.01
C GLY A 51 -12.81 -3.76 2.50
N ALA A 52 -11.69 -3.59 1.81
CA ALA A 52 -11.60 -3.77 0.36
C ALA A 52 -11.96 -5.18 -0.10
N ILE A 53 -12.58 -5.28 -1.28
CA ILE A 53 -12.60 -6.55 -2.00
C ILE A 53 -11.19 -6.84 -2.53
N ASN A 54 -10.73 -8.07 -2.33
CA ASN A 54 -9.49 -8.58 -2.91
C ASN A 54 -9.76 -9.98 -3.45
N LYS A 55 -9.99 -10.09 -4.77
CA LYS A 55 -10.29 -11.35 -5.44
C LYS A 55 -9.25 -11.65 -6.51
N GLN A 56 -8.55 -12.77 -6.36
CA GLN A 56 -7.65 -13.30 -7.37
C GLN A 56 -8.33 -14.44 -8.13
N LEU A 57 -8.23 -14.41 -9.46
CA LEU A 57 -8.71 -15.44 -10.37
C LEU A 57 -7.53 -16.02 -11.15
N PRO A 58 -7.06 -17.24 -10.81
CA PRO A 58 -5.99 -17.88 -11.56
C PRO A 58 -6.46 -18.18 -12.98
N ILE A 59 -5.68 -17.74 -13.97
CA ILE A 59 -5.99 -17.91 -15.39
C ILE A 59 -5.23 -19.10 -15.97
N VAL A 60 -3.89 -19.06 -15.86
CA VAL A 60 -2.95 -20.09 -16.32
C VAL A 60 -1.62 -19.91 -15.54
N SER A 61 -0.76 -20.92 -15.46
CA SER A 61 0.61 -20.76 -14.92
C SER A 61 1.62 -21.27 -15.93
N PHE A 62 2.75 -20.59 -16.08
CA PHE A 62 3.93 -21.12 -16.77
C PHE A 62 4.84 -21.80 -15.74
N LYS A 63 5.24 -23.05 -15.99
CA LYS A 63 6.00 -23.85 -15.02
C LYS A 63 7.21 -24.50 -15.69
N THR A 64 8.37 -24.36 -15.06
CA THR A 64 9.56 -25.21 -15.28
C THR A 64 9.68 -26.20 -14.13
N ASN A 65 10.83 -26.89 -14.00
CA ASN A 65 11.06 -27.82 -12.89
C ASN A 65 11.12 -27.10 -11.53
N ASN A 66 11.75 -25.93 -11.49
CA ASN A 66 12.01 -25.17 -10.26
C ASN A 66 11.34 -23.78 -10.21
N ILE A 67 10.76 -23.28 -11.31
CA ILE A 67 10.14 -21.95 -11.38
C ILE A 67 8.66 -22.09 -11.77
N GLU A 68 7.77 -21.52 -10.97
CA GLU A 68 6.37 -21.28 -11.35
C GLU A 68 6.10 -19.78 -11.46
N VAL A 69 5.52 -19.38 -12.60
CA VAL A 69 5.04 -18.03 -12.86
C VAL A 69 3.51 -18.09 -13.01
N PRO A 70 2.74 -17.73 -11.97
CA PRO A 70 1.29 -17.71 -12.05
C PRO A 70 0.82 -16.48 -12.85
N VAL A 71 -0.12 -16.70 -13.78
CA VAL A 71 -0.85 -15.65 -14.49
C VAL A 71 -2.27 -15.60 -13.96
N TYR A 72 -2.64 -14.49 -13.34
CA TYR A 72 -3.95 -14.33 -12.71
C TYR A 72 -4.49 -12.92 -12.87
N LEU A 73 -5.82 -12.80 -12.78
CA LEU A 73 -6.48 -11.51 -12.66
C LEU A 73 -6.73 -11.18 -11.20
N ALA A 74 -6.44 -9.96 -10.81
CA ALA A 74 -6.80 -9.43 -9.50
C ALA A 74 -7.88 -8.35 -9.65
N TYR A 75 -8.96 -8.48 -8.89
CA TYR A 75 -9.94 -7.43 -8.66
C TYR A 75 -9.76 -6.91 -7.24
N VAL A 76 -9.27 -5.67 -7.13
CA VAL A 76 -9.01 -5.03 -5.85
C VAL A 76 -9.66 -3.66 -5.82
N SER A 77 -10.53 -3.40 -4.83
CA SER A 77 -11.23 -2.12 -4.78
C SER A 77 -11.80 -1.77 -3.39
N ASN A 78 -11.70 -0.49 -3.04
CA ASN A 78 -12.44 0.18 -1.95
C ASN A 78 -13.51 1.12 -2.55
N GLY A 79 -14.00 0.82 -3.76
CA GLY A 79 -14.71 1.76 -4.62
C GLY A 79 -13.90 2.08 -5.87
N LEU A 80 -14.59 2.43 -6.96
CA LEU A 80 -13.94 2.87 -8.20
C LEU A 80 -13.88 4.40 -8.20
N LYS A 81 -12.67 4.95 -8.40
CA LYS A 81 -12.51 6.40 -8.49
C LYS A 81 -12.91 6.89 -9.88
N VAL A 82 -13.53 8.07 -9.95
CA VAL A 82 -14.02 8.67 -11.20
C VAL A 82 -12.87 8.87 -12.20
N ASP A 83 -11.71 9.30 -11.71
CA ASP A 83 -10.56 9.59 -12.55
C ASP A 83 -9.70 8.35 -12.89
N GLU A 84 -9.97 7.20 -12.24
CA GLU A 84 -9.25 5.95 -12.43
C GLU A 84 -9.28 5.51 -13.90
N LEU A 85 -8.12 5.15 -14.45
CA LEU A 85 -8.01 4.60 -15.80
C LEU A 85 -8.27 3.09 -15.80
N GLU A 86 -8.91 2.61 -16.86
CA GLU A 86 -9.07 1.17 -17.06
C GLU A 86 -7.71 0.54 -17.36
N SER A 87 -7.49 -0.65 -16.82
CA SER A 87 -6.32 -1.46 -17.17
C SER A 87 -6.45 -2.07 -18.57
N ILE A 88 -5.44 -2.84 -18.98
CA ILE A 88 -5.52 -3.70 -20.17
C ILE A 88 -6.63 -4.75 -20.09
N VAL A 89 -7.23 -4.99 -18.93
CA VAL A 89 -8.34 -5.94 -18.75
C VAL A 89 -9.67 -5.22 -18.58
N GLY A 90 -9.69 -4.08 -17.89
CA GLY A 90 -10.90 -3.32 -17.60
C GLY A 90 -10.84 -2.63 -16.25
N LEU A 91 -11.87 -1.87 -15.92
CA LEU A 91 -11.93 -1.10 -14.68
C LEU A 91 -11.93 -2.00 -13.43
N GLY A 92 -11.11 -1.68 -12.43
CA GLY A 92 -10.91 -2.45 -11.20
C GLY A 92 -10.16 -3.79 -11.33
N TRP A 93 -9.96 -4.31 -12.55
CA TRP A 93 -9.17 -5.51 -12.81
C TRP A 93 -7.72 -5.16 -13.12
N ARG A 94 -6.78 -6.04 -12.74
CA ARG A 94 -5.36 -5.99 -13.11
C ARG A 94 -4.89 -7.37 -13.54
N LEU A 95 -4.03 -7.44 -14.55
CA LEU A 95 -3.38 -8.68 -14.98
C LEU A 95 -2.03 -8.79 -14.28
N ASN A 96 -1.84 -9.81 -13.45
CA ASN A 96 -0.52 -10.14 -12.93
C ASN A 96 0.07 -11.28 -13.78
N ALA A 97 1.13 -10.98 -14.53
CA ALA A 97 1.77 -11.88 -15.49
C ALA A 97 3.29 -11.64 -15.55
N GLY A 98 3.94 -11.56 -14.39
CA GLY A 98 5.36 -11.28 -14.26
C GLY A 98 5.69 -10.51 -12.98
N GLY A 99 6.55 -9.50 -13.10
CA GLY A 99 6.89 -8.62 -11.99
C GLY A 99 7.24 -7.22 -12.47
N ILE A 100 7.12 -6.25 -11.57
CA ILE A 100 7.41 -4.85 -11.83
C ILE A 100 8.02 -4.17 -10.60
N ILE A 101 8.94 -3.24 -10.84
CA ILE A 101 9.34 -2.20 -9.89
C ILE A 101 8.79 -0.88 -10.41
N THR A 102 8.17 -0.06 -9.57
CA THR A 102 7.62 1.24 -9.97
C THR A 102 8.12 2.35 -9.06
N ARG A 103 8.31 3.54 -9.62
CA ARG A 103 8.79 4.74 -8.91
C ARG A 103 7.73 5.83 -8.90
N VAL A 104 7.48 6.40 -7.73
CA VAL A 104 6.75 7.66 -7.58
C VAL A 104 7.78 8.75 -7.31
N VAL A 105 7.91 9.67 -8.25
CA VAL A 105 8.83 10.79 -8.12
C VAL A 105 8.23 11.83 -7.19
N ARG A 106 9.00 12.26 -6.19
CA ARG A 106 8.64 13.34 -5.28
C ARG A 106 9.53 14.53 -5.60
N ASP A 107 8.92 15.65 -5.99
CA ASP A 107 9.65 16.83 -6.43
C ASP A 107 10.41 16.64 -7.75
N LYS A 108 11.61 16.05 -7.73
CA LYS A 108 12.46 15.86 -8.91
C LYS A 108 13.08 14.46 -8.94
N PRO A 109 13.33 13.88 -10.12
CA PRO A 109 13.98 12.58 -10.19
C PRO A 109 15.37 12.59 -9.57
N ASP A 110 15.62 11.68 -8.61
CA ASP A 110 16.93 11.40 -7.98
C ASP A 110 18.10 11.15 -8.95
N ASP A 111 17.83 10.84 -10.22
CA ASP A 111 18.80 10.40 -11.23
C ASP A 111 19.18 11.45 -12.28
N GLU A 112 18.60 12.65 -12.20
CA GLU A 112 18.87 13.71 -13.17
C GLU A 112 20.05 14.58 -12.70
N ASN A 113 21.10 14.70 -13.54
CA ASN A 113 22.24 15.59 -13.30
C ASN A 113 21.80 17.06 -13.45
N TYR A 114 21.30 17.67 -12.37
CA TYR A 114 21.07 19.11 -12.28
C TYR A 114 22.42 19.83 -12.14
N GLY A 115 23.06 20.08 -13.29
CA GLY A 115 24.47 20.47 -13.40
C GLY A 115 25.03 21.36 -12.28
N SER A 116 26.14 20.94 -11.67
CA SER A 116 26.94 21.71 -10.71
C SER A 116 26.14 22.45 -9.62
N SER A 117 25.00 21.90 -9.19
CA SER A 117 24.26 22.41 -8.05
C SER A 117 24.66 21.61 -6.81
N PRO A 118 25.29 22.23 -5.80
CA PRO A 118 25.66 21.54 -4.58
C PRO A 118 24.39 21.15 -3.79
N GLY A 119 23.92 19.91 -3.92
CA GLY A 119 22.97 19.39 -2.94
C GLY A 119 23.64 19.37 -1.56
N ILE A 120 22.92 19.82 -0.56
CA ILE A 120 23.42 19.84 0.80
C ILE A 120 23.10 18.48 1.43
N PRO A 121 24.04 17.89 2.19
CA PRO A 121 23.72 16.70 2.95
C PRO A 121 22.48 16.99 3.78
N LYS A 122 21.41 16.18 3.68
CA LYS A 122 20.19 16.34 4.50
C LYS A 122 20.52 16.44 6.01
N LYS A 123 21.66 15.88 6.43
CA LYS A 123 22.26 16.01 7.78
C LYS A 123 22.64 17.44 8.17
N MET A 124 22.96 18.33 7.23
CA MET A 124 23.21 19.78 7.46
C MET A 124 21.93 20.62 7.57
N LEU A 125 20.72 20.05 7.37
CA LEU A 125 19.44 20.77 7.59
C LEU A 125 18.89 20.61 9.02
N ASP A 126 19.57 19.85 9.88
CA ASP A 126 19.25 19.72 11.31
C ASP A 126 19.46 21.05 12.08
N GLU A 127 18.76 21.20 13.20
CA GLU A 127 18.44 22.47 13.90
C GLU A 127 19.57 23.51 14.03
N ILE A 128 20.82 23.07 14.13
CA ILE A 128 22.00 23.91 14.39
C ILE A 128 22.49 24.64 13.11
N HIS A 129 22.18 24.14 11.91
CA HIS A 129 22.83 24.55 10.66
C HIS A 129 21.89 25.23 9.64
N ARG A 130 20.61 25.46 9.98
CA ARG A 130 19.62 26.09 9.06
C ARG A 130 20.00 27.47 8.55
N LYS A 131 20.79 28.22 9.34
CA LYS A 131 21.30 29.57 9.00
C LYS A 131 22.72 29.53 8.44
N SER A 132 23.31 28.36 8.27
CA SER A 132 24.66 28.25 7.72
C SER A 132 24.69 28.76 6.28
N PRO A 133 25.85 29.27 5.81
CA PRO A 133 26.02 29.70 4.43
C PRO A 133 25.57 28.64 3.41
N GLU A 134 25.92 27.39 3.67
CA GLU A 134 25.56 26.25 2.83
C GLU A 134 24.04 26.13 2.77
N SER A 135 23.35 25.91 3.90
CA SER A 135 21.88 25.71 3.94
C SER A 135 21.10 26.78 3.18
N GLN A 136 21.56 28.02 3.25
CA GLN A 136 20.97 29.15 2.55
C GLN A 136 21.22 29.11 1.04
N GLU A 137 22.39 28.66 0.57
CA GLU A 137 22.63 28.44 -0.87
C GLU A 137 21.68 27.39 -1.45
N TYR A 138 21.45 26.27 -0.75
CA TYR A 138 20.50 25.24 -1.18
C TYR A 138 19.07 25.76 -1.31
N PHE A 139 18.57 26.49 -0.31
CA PHE A 139 17.23 27.08 -0.39
C PHE A 139 17.10 28.09 -1.53
N TYR A 140 18.18 28.81 -1.87
CA TYR A 140 18.20 29.69 -3.02
C TYR A 140 18.12 28.90 -4.34
N LEU A 141 18.91 27.83 -4.48
CA LEU A 141 18.84 26.92 -5.62
C LEU A 141 17.46 26.26 -5.72
N LYS A 142 16.83 25.93 -4.59
CA LYS A 142 15.46 25.42 -4.56
C LYS A 142 14.43 26.45 -5.01
N GLN A 143 14.59 27.73 -4.63
CA GLN A 143 13.80 28.84 -5.16
C GLN A 143 13.98 29.06 -6.67
N GLN A 144 15.08 28.60 -7.27
CA GLN A 144 15.27 28.63 -8.73
C GLN A 144 14.80 27.34 -9.40
N ASP A 145 14.20 26.41 -8.66
CA ASP A 145 13.85 25.07 -9.11
C ASP A 145 15.06 24.33 -9.71
N GLN A 146 16.22 24.41 -9.05
CA GLN A 146 17.49 23.80 -9.48
C GLN A 146 17.98 22.67 -8.57
N SER A 147 17.25 22.37 -7.50
CA SER A 147 17.61 21.33 -6.53
C SER A 147 16.41 20.47 -6.15
N ASP A 148 16.67 19.19 -5.87
CA ASP A 148 15.71 18.25 -5.34
C ASP A 148 15.63 18.34 -3.80
N SER A 149 14.46 18.06 -3.24
CA SER A 149 14.21 18.13 -1.79
C SER A 149 13.70 16.83 -1.18
N GLU A 150 13.20 15.87 -1.95
CA GLU A 150 12.54 14.67 -1.43
C GLU A 150 13.03 13.42 -2.14
N ASP A 151 13.37 12.35 -1.39
CA ASP A 151 13.74 11.08 -2.05
C ASP A 151 12.54 10.47 -2.78
N ASP A 152 12.83 9.82 -3.89
CA ASP A 152 11.84 9.03 -4.60
C ASP A 152 11.53 7.72 -3.89
N ILE A 153 10.34 7.20 -4.18
CA ILE A 153 9.84 5.97 -3.57
C ILE A 153 9.63 4.91 -4.63
N PHE A 154 10.25 3.75 -4.42
CA PHE A 154 10.13 2.57 -5.27
C PHE A 154 9.21 1.53 -4.60
N TYR A 155 8.42 0.83 -5.42
CA TYR A 155 7.54 -0.27 -5.04
C TYR A 155 7.86 -1.50 -5.88
N ILE A 156 7.81 -2.68 -5.27
CA ILE A 156 8.12 -3.98 -5.85
C ILE A 156 6.86 -4.83 -5.82
N ASN A 157 6.56 -5.51 -6.93
CA ASN A 157 5.60 -6.61 -7.01
C ASN A 157 6.15 -7.66 -7.97
N VAL A 158 6.53 -8.84 -7.48
CA VAL A 158 7.03 -9.93 -8.33
C VAL A 158 6.82 -11.29 -7.68
N ASN A 159 6.15 -12.21 -8.37
CA ASN A 159 5.97 -13.61 -7.94
C ASN A 159 5.57 -13.80 -6.45
N GLY A 160 4.70 -12.95 -5.91
CA GLY A 160 4.26 -12.97 -4.51
C GLY A 160 5.13 -12.14 -3.54
N ILE A 161 6.30 -11.68 -3.97
CA ILE A 161 7.18 -10.76 -3.24
C ILE A 161 6.69 -9.32 -3.47
N ASN A 162 6.44 -8.60 -2.39
CA ASN A 162 6.05 -7.19 -2.41
C ASN A 162 6.95 -6.38 -1.48
N GLY A 163 7.34 -5.18 -1.85
CA GLY A 163 8.18 -4.33 -1.00
C GLY A 163 8.22 -2.88 -1.46
N LYS A 164 8.81 -2.03 -0.65
CA LYS A 164 9.00 -0.60 -0.87
C LYS A 164 10.42 -0.26 -0.46
N PHE A 165 11.10 0.60 -1.22
CA PHE A 165 12.46 1.03 -0.90
C PHE A 165 12.73 2.45 -1.40
N HIS A 166 13.81 3.04 -0.91
CA HIS A 166 14.43 4.27 -1.43
C HIS A 166 15.89 3.98 -1.75
N ILE A 167 16.47 4.80 -2.63
CA ILE A 167 17.90 4.79 -2.91
C ILE A 167 18.52 5.94 -2.13
N LYS A 168 19.52 5.65 -1.31
CA LYS A 168 20.26 6.67 -0.55
C LYS A 168 21.23 7.42 -1.45
N ASN A 169 21.69 8.60 -1.01
CA ASN A 169 22.74 9.38 -1.70
C ASN A 169 24.03 8.59 -1.98
N ASN A 170 24.35 7.56 -1.19
CA ASN A 170 25.52 6.69 -1.38
C ASN A 170 25.26 5.51 -2.34
N ASN A 171 24.14 5.52 -3.07
CA ASN A 171 23.69 4.45 -3.97
C ASN A 171 23.38 3.12 -3.27
N GLU A 172 23.11 3.13 -1.96
CA GLU A 172 22.60 1.94 -1.25
C GLU A 172 21.08 1.88 -1.27
N VAL A 173 20.53 0.68 -1.46
CA VAL A 173 19.10 0.43 -1.32
C VAL A 173 18.73 0.33 0.15
N GLN A 174 17.78 1.15 0.59
CA GLN A 174 17.16 1.02 1.90
C GLN A 174 15.73 0.51 1.75
N LEU A 175 15.51 -0.75 2.11
CA LEU A 175 14.19 -1.36 2.15
C LEU A 175 13.36 -0.73 3.28
N VAL A 176 12.14 -0.30 2.95
CA VAL A 176 11.15 0.16 3.93
C VAL A 176 10.44 -1.03 4.58
N ASN A 177 10.14 -2.06 3.79
CA ASN A 177 9.53 -3.32 4.23
C ASN A 177 10.05 -4.50 3.37
N ASN A 178 9.77 -5.72 3.83
CA ASN A 178 10.20 -6.98 3.20
C ASN A 178 11.72 -7.11 3.01
N HIS A 179 12.42 -7.43 4.10
CA HIS A 179 13.89 -7.56 4.09
C HIS A 179 14.37 -9.00 3.81
N GLU A 180 13.54 -9.83 3.18
CA GLU A 180 13.92 -11.19 2.75
C GLU A 180 14.67 -11.20 1.41
N ILE A 181 14.83 -10.02 0.80
CA ILE A 181 15.40 -9.82 -0.53
C ILE A 181 16.64 -8.94 -0.49
N LYS A 182 17.57 -9.22 -1.41
CA LYS A 182 18.67 -8.33 -1.75
C LYS A 182 18.37 -7.63 -3.08
N ILE A 183 18.62 -6.33 -3.16
CA ILE A 183 18.45 -5.54 -4.39
C ILE A 183 19.79 -4.93 -4.76
N ASP A 184 20.27 -5.27 -5.95
CA ASP A 184 21.41 -4.65 -6.61
C ASP A 184 20.89 -3.86 -7.83
N PHE A 185 21.54 -2.76 -8.21
CA PHE A 185 21.15 -1.97 -9.38
C PHE A 185 22.35 -1.30 -10.08
N ASP A 186 22.17 -0.94 -11.36
CA ASP A 186 23.17 -0.25 -12.17
C ASP A 186 22.63 1.12 -12.65
N ILE A 187 23.35 2.20 -12.31
CA ILE A 187 22.96 3.59 -12.59
C ILE A 187 23.34 4.01 -14.02
N THR A 188 24.22 3.26 -14.70
CA THR A 188 24.77 3.68 -15.99
C THR A 188 23.77 3.63 -17.14
N ASP A 189 22.73 2.80 -17.04
CA ASP A 189 21.69 2.60 -18.07
C ASP A 189 20.29 2.43 -17.43
N SER A 190 19.59 3.53 -17.17
CA SER A 190 18.16 3.54 -16.80
C SER A 190 17.77 2.79 -15.51
N TYR A 191 18.68 2.47 -14.58
CA TYR A 191 18.41 1.65 -13.37
C TYR A 191 17.93 0.23 -13.68
N ASN A 192 18.81 -0.62 -14.20
CA ASN A 192 18.51 -2.05 -14.25
C ASN A 192 18.61 -2.65 -12.83
N PHE A 193 17.56 -3.33 -12.37
CA PHE A 193 17.53 -3.94 -11.04
C PHE A 193 17.71 -5.45 -11.11
N ILE A 194 18.46 -6.00 -10.15
CA ILE A 194 18.55 -7.42 -9.87
C ILE A 194 18.12 -7.65 -8.43
N MET A 195 17.02 -8.39 -8.26
CA MET A 195 16.53 -8.80 -6.94
C MET A 195 16.88 -10.27 -6.71
N THR A 196 17.34 -10.63 -5.50
CA THR A 196 17.62 -12.02 -5.11
C THR A 196 16.80 -12.37 -3.86
N ASP A 197 16.03 -13.45 -3.89
CA ASP A 197 15.27 -13.95 -2.73
C ASP A 197 16.09 -14.90 -1.84
N SER A 198 15.54 -15.26 -0.67
CA SER A 198 16.19 -16.10 0.35
C SER A 198 16.42 -17.58 -0.05
N ASN A 199 15.94 -17.98 -1.24
CA ASN A 199 16.23 -19.26 -1.88
C ASN A 199 17.33 -19.12 -2.96
N GLY A 200 17.87 -17.92 -3.18
CA GLY A 200 18.87 -17.62 -4.20
C GLY A 200 18.31 -17.39 -5.61
N VAL A 201 16.99 -17.33 -5.78
CA VAL A 201 16.37 -17.06 -7.10
C VAL A 201 16.57 -15.60 -7.44
N LYS A 202 17.02 -15.33 -8.68
CA LYS A 202 17.31 -13.98 -9.17
C LYS A 202 16.25 -13.50 -10.15
N TYR A 203 15.81 -12.27 -9.98
CA TYR A 203 14.81 -11.58 -10.78
C TYR A 203 15.45 -10.34 -11.41
N TYR A 204 15.44 -10.27 -12.74
CA TYR A 204 16.08 -9.21 -13.52
C TYR A 204 15.03 -8.27 -14.09
N PHE A 205 15.19 -6.96 -13.88
CA PHE A 205 14.30 -5.91 -14.37
C PHE A 205 15.08 -4.99 -15.31
N GLU A 206 15.04 -5.30 -16.59
CA GLU A 206 15.90 -4.66 -17.62
C GLU A 206 15.10 -3.88 -18.68
N GLU A 207 13.77 -3.93 -18.66
CA GLU A 207 12.90 -3.16 -19.55
C GLU A 207 12.20 -2.04 -18.79
N SER A 208 12.37 -0.79 -19.21
CA SER A 208 11.85 0.38 -18.47
C SER A 208 10.71 1.13 -19.19
N GLN A 209 9.89 1.81 -18.41
CA GLN A 209 8.86 2.75 -18.86
C GLN A 209 9.28 4.18 -18.55
N VAL A 210 9.24 5.03 -19.58
CA VAL A 210 9.44 6.47 -19.48
C VAL A 210 8.08 7.16 -19.34
N THR A 211 7.97 8.05 -18.37
CA THR A 211 6.81 8.93 -18.19
C THR A 211 7.23 10.37 -18.44
N ASN A 212 6.48 11.06 -19.28
CA ASN A 212 6.56 12.51 -19.44
C ASN A 212 5.31 13.12 -18.82
N SER A 213 5.45 14.06 -17.91
CA SER A 213 4.32 14.68 -17.23
C SER A 213 4.40 16.20 -17.26
N ARG A 214 3.24 16.87 -17.28
CA ARG A 214 3.12 18.33 -17.15
C ARG A 214 1.76 18.74 -16.63
N VAL A 215 1.71 19.87 -15.93
CA VAL A 215 0.47 20.55 -15.54
C VAL A 215 0.13 21.62 -16.58
N SER A 216 -1.10 21.62 -17.10
CA SER A 216 -1.57 22.62 -18.07
C SER A 216 -2.66 23.51 -17.49
N GLY A 217 -2.41 24.83 -17.51
CA GLY A 217 -3.28 25.91 -17.05
C GLY A 217 -2.47 26.98 -16.33
N GLY A 218 -2.72 28.28 -16.57
CA GLY A 218 -2.13 29.39 -15.80
C GLY A 218 -0.61 29.58 -15.87
N GLY A 219 0.03 29.36 -17.03
CA GLY A 219 1.50 29.40 -17.18
C GLY A 219 2.04 27.97 -17.34
N TYR A 220 2.83 27.73 -18.39
CA TYR A 220 3.27 26.38 -18.73
C TYR A 220 4.29 25.87 -17.70
N SER A 221 3.98 24.76 -17.01
CA SER A 221 4.98 24.00 -16.26
C SER A 221 5.87 23.23 -17.25
N PRO A 222 7.20 23.19 -17.05
CA PRO A 222 8.10 22.42 -17.91
C PRO A 222 7.74 20.93 -17.89
N MET A 223 7.97 20.25 -19.00
CA MET A 223 7.74 18.80 -19.10
C MET A 223 8.81 18.07 -18.27
N GLN A 224 8.39 17.29 -17.29
CA GLN A 224 9.27 16.40 -16.54
C GLN A 224 9.30 15.02 -17.21
N THR A 225 10.49 14.47 -17.43
CA THR A 225 10.69 13.15 -18.06
C THR A 225 11.48 12.27 -17.12
N TYR A 226 10.98 11.08 -16.80
CA TYR A 226 11.64 10.17 -15.86
C TYR A 226 11.32 8.69 -16.13
N TYR A 227 12.22 7.80 -15.71
CA TYR A 227 11.95 6.37 -15.63
C TYR A 227 11.03 6.11 -14.44
N SER A 228 9.92 5.43 -14.70
CA SER A 228 8.79 5.32 -13.78
C SER A 228 8.43 3.88 -13.44
N ALA A 229 8.86 2.92 -14.25
CA ALA A 229 8.72 1.49 -13.95
C ALA A 229 9.76 0.65 -14.68
N TRP A 230 10.06 -0.53 -14.11
CA TRP A 230 10.96 -1.56 -14.64
C TRP A 230 10.27 -2.91 -14.57
N TYR A 231 10.22 -3.59 -15.71
CA TYR A 231 9.49 -4.82 -15.90
C TYR A 231 10.44 -6.01 -15.83
N LEU A 232 9.98 -7.09 -15.19
CA LEU A 232 10.72 -8.35 -15.08
C LEU A 232 10.99 -8.92 -16.46
N THR A 233 12.24 -9.09 -16.84
CA THR A 233 12.66 -9.66 -18.13
C THR A 233 13.09 -11.11 -17.99
N LYS A 234 13.60 -11.51 -16.82
CA LYS A 234 14.19 -12.83 -16.59
C LYS A 234 14.15 -13.27 -15.13
N ILE A 235 13.87 -14.55 -14.89
CA ILE A 235 14.01 -15.24 -13.60
C ILE A 235 15.07 -16.34 -13.77
N VAL A 236 16.00 -16.46 -12.83
CA VAL A 236 17.06 -17.48 -12.83
C VAL A 236 17.05 -18.25 -11.51
N HIS A 237 16.82 -19.55 -11.58
CA HIS A 237 16.93 -20.44 -10.42
C HIS A 237 18.40 -20.88 -10.23
N PRO A 238 18.90 -21.08 -8.99
CA PRO A 238 20.26 -21.57 -8.74
C PRO A 238 20.63 -22.89 -9.42
N PHE A 239 19.64 -23.69 -9.81
CA PHE A 239 19.81 -24.98 -10.48
C PHE A 239 19.69 -24.91 -12.02
N GLY A 240 19.66 -23.71 -12.61
CA GLY A 240 19.83 -23.49 -14.05
C GLY A 240 18.54 -23.32 -14.87
N ASP A 241 17.36 -23.45 -14.25
CA ASP A 241 16.11 -23.06 -14.91
C ASP A 241 16.08 -21.53 -15.10
N GLU A 242 15.72 -21.10 -16.31
CA GLU A 242 15.50 -19.69 -16.61
C GLU A 242 14.14 -19.48 -17.29
N VAL A 243 13.43 -18.43 -16.87
CA VAL A 243 12.18 -17.98 -17.48
C VAL A 243 12.36 -16.54 -17.98
N TYR A 244 11.96 -16.28 -19.22
CA TYR A 244 12.08 -14.99 -19.89
C TYR A 244 10.71 -14.39 -20.21
N PHE A 245 10.67 -13.06 -20.20
CA PHE A 245 9.49 -12.26 -20.50
C PHE A 245 9.82 -11.32 -21.66
N LYS A 246 8.95 -11.27 -22.67
CA LYS A 246 9.01 -10.29 -23.75
C LYS A 246 7.87 -9.31 -23.63
N TYR A 247 8.14 -8.06 -24.00
CA TYR A 247 7.19 -6.97 -23.94
C TYR A 247 7.02 -6.30 -25.30
N SER A 248 5.80 -5.82 -25.56
CA SER A 248 5.52 -4.81 -26.57
C SER A 248 5.36 -3.45 -25.91
N SER A 249 5.77 -2.38 -26.57
CA SER A 249 5.64 -1.00 -26.06
C SER A 249 4.50 -0.26 -26.74
N ASN A 250 3.76 0.57 -26.01
CA ASN A 250 2.74 1.44 -26.56
C ASN A 250 2.80 2.84 -25.93
N ASN A 251 2.70 3.89 -26.76
CA ASN A 251 2.72 5.26 -26.28
C ASN A 251 1.29 5.72 -25.95
N LYS A 252 1.09 6.26 -24.75
CA LYS A 252 -0.22 6.66 -24.26
C LYS A 252 -0.20 8.10 -23.74
N LEU A 253 -0.91 8.98 -24.44
CA LEU A 253 -1.16 10.36 -24.01
C LEU A 253 -2.56 10.48 -23.40
N PHE A 254 -2.65 10.97 -22.16
CA PHE A 254 -3.92 11.16 -21.46
C PHE A 254 -3.84 12.28 -20.41
N VAL A 255 -5.01 12.74 -19.95
CA VAL A 255 -5.11 13.55 -18.74
C VAL A 255 -5.30 12.60 -17.55
N ALA A 256 -4.33 12.56 -16.65
CA ALA A 256 -4.31 11.68 -15.49
C ALA A 256 -5.37 12.08 -14.46
N SER A 257 -5.45 13.38 -14.16
CA SER A 257 -6.38 13.96 -13.18
C SER A 257 -6.52 15.46 -13.42
N MET A 258 -7.36 16.10 -12.59
CA MET A 258 -7.52 17.54 -12.53
C MET A 258 -7.28 18.06 -11.10
N SER A 259 -6.84 19.31 -11.00
CA SER A 259 -6.72 20.03 -9.74
C SER A 259 -7.24 21.46 -9.84
N GLN A 260 -7.55 22.03 -8.70
CA GLN A 260 -8.01 23.41 -8.56
C GLN A 260 -7.60 23.95 -7.20
N TYR A 261 -7.45 25.26 -7.08
CA TYR A 261 -7.26 25.90 -5.79
C TYR A 261 -8.21 27.08 -5.57
N MET A 262 -8.35 27.46 -4.31
CA MET A 262 -9.06 28.65 -3.88
C MET A 262 -8.19 29.44 -2.91
N GLU A 263 -8.15 30.77 -3.06
CA GLU A 263 -7.39 31.68 -2.20
C GLU A 263 -8.31 32.72 -1.56
N LYS A 264 -8.09 33.03 -0.27
CA LYS A 264 -8.78 34.12 0.46
C LYS A 264 -7.82 34.80 1.46
N SER A 265 -8.00 36.08 1.79
CA SER A 265 -7.26 36.70 2.90
C SER A 265 -7.61 36.06 4.26
N TYR A 266 -6.59 35.87 5.12
CA TYR A 266 -6.75 35.38 6.49
C TYR A 266 -5.83 36.11 7.50
N PRO A 267 -6.35 36.75 8.57
CA PRO A 267 -7.75 37.09 8.79
C PRO A 267 -8.37 37.83 7.60
N HIS A 268 -9.70 37.79 7.47
CA HIS A 268 -10.37 38.34 6.27
C HIS A 268 -10.04 39.82 6.02
N TYR A 269 -9.92 40.61 7.07
CA TYR A 269 -9.51 42.01 7.02
C TYR A 269 -8.20 42.18 7.79
N GLN A 270 -7.18 42.71 7.12
CA GLN A 270 -5.84 42.93 7.68
C GLN A 270 -5.47 44.41 7.55
N THR A 271 -4.87 44.97 8.58
CA THR A 271 -4.36 46.35 8.59
C THR A 271 -2.90 46.36 8.98
N PHE A 272 -2.08 47.06 8.21
CA PHE A 272 -0.64 47.12 8.41
C PHE A 272 -0.21 48.44 9.08
N PRO A 273 0.98 48.50 9.70
CA PRO A 273 1.47 49.71 10.38
C PRO A 273 1.58 50.96 9.50
N ASN A 274 1.68 50.80 8.17
CA ASN A 274 1.68 51.90 7.20
C ASN A 274 0.26 52.42 6.87
N GLY A 275 -0.79 51.90 7.51
CA GLY A 275 -2.19 52.30 7.29
C GLY A 275 -2.86 51.62 6.10
N VAL A 276 -2.16 50.74 5.38
CA VAL A 276 -2.72 49.96 4.27
C VAL A 276 -3.62 48.85 4.82
N ALA A 277 -4.77 48.64 4.18
CA ALA A 277 -5.67 47.53 4.48
C ALA A 277 -5.65 46.51 3.33
N TYR A 278 -5.66 45.23 3.68
CA TYR A 278 -5.77 44.12 2.72
C TYR A 278 -6.98 43.26 3.03
N THR A 279 -7.78 43.02 2.00
CA THR A 279 -8.85 42.05 2.02
C THR A 279 -8.96 41.41 0.63
N GLN A 280 -9.11 40.09 0.60
CA GLN A 280 -9.34 39.32 -0.60
C GLN A 280 -10.52 38.39 -0.34
N ASN A 281 -11.60 38.58 -1.11
CA ASN A 281 -12.70 37.64 -1.15
C ASN A 281 -12.23 36.30 -1.73
N PRO A 282 -12.91 35.17 -1.40
CA PRO A 282 -12.57 33.88 -1.96
C PRO A 282 -12.50 33.93 -3.50
N TYR A 283 -11.35 33.55 -4.04
CA TYR A 283 -11.11 33.43 -5.47
C TYR A 283 -10.82 31.98 -5.79
N VAL A 284 -11.64 31.36 -6.64
CA VAL A 284 -11.44 30.00 -7.14
C VAL A 284 -10.72 30.09 -8.48
N SER A 285 -9.61 29.36 -8.61
CA SER A 285 -8.82 29.31 -9.84
C SER A 285 -9.56 28.62 -11.00
N ASN A 286 -9.01 28.71 -12.21
CA ASN A 286 -9.34 27.76 -13.28
C ASN A 286 -8.93 26.34 -12.89
N ILE A 287 -9.48 25.35 -13.59
CA ILE A 287 -9.11 23.94 -13.42
C ILE A 287 -7.81 23.66 -14.19
N TYR A 288 -6.87 22.99 -13.54
CA TYR A 288 -5.58 22.59 -14.10
C TYR A 288 -5.61 21.10 -14.46
N SER A 289 -5.17 20.76 -15.66
CA SER A 289 -5.13 19.38 -16.15
C SER A 289 -3.73 18.79 -16.03
N HIS A 290 -3.62 17.58 -15.48
CA HIS A 290 -2.36 16.84 -15.37
C HIS A 290 -2.20 15.93 -16.59
N HIS A 291 -1.38 16.33 -17.56
CA HIS A 291 -1.14 15.53 -18.76
C HIS A 291 0.03 14.56 -18.54
N MET A 292 -0.14 13.33 -18.99
CA MET A 292 0.91 12.29 -18.97
C MET A 292 1.04 11.64 -20.34
N ASN A 293 2.28 11.41 -20.76
CA ASN A 293 2.65 10.61 -21.92
C ASN A 293 3.60 9.49 -21.50
N THR A 294 3.15 8.24 -21.58
CA THR A 294 3.87 7.08 -21.04
C THR A 294 4.20 6.07 -22.15
N THR A 295 5.34 5.38 -22.04
CA THR A 295 5.72 4.26 -22.91
C THR A 295 5.38 2.93 -22.23
N ASP A 296 4.09 2.66 -22.04
CA ASP A 296 3.59 1.47 -21.33
C ASP A 296 4.12 0.17 -21.96
N LYS A 297 4.44 -0.83 -21.13
CA LYS A 297 4.89 -2.15 -21.57
C LYS A 297 3.81 -3.19 -21.30
N TYR A 298 3.55 -4.04 -22.28
CA TYR A 298 2.61 -5.15 -22.15
C TYR A 298 3.33 -6.47 -22.44
N VAL A 299 3.17 -7.46 -21.56
CA VAL A 299 3.76 -8.78 -21.77
C VAL A 299 3.21 -9.37 -23.07
N SER A 300 4.09 -9.82 -23.96
CA SER A 300 3.73 -10.46 -25.24
C SER A 300 4.06 -11.95 -25.24
N ARG A 301 5.06 -12.37 -24.45
CA ARG A 301 5.43 -13.79 -24.35
C ARG A 301 6.14 -14.13 -23.04
N ILE A 302 5.84 -15.31 -22.49
CA ILE A 302 6.58 -15.95 -21.40
C ILE A 302 7.08 -17.32 -21.90
N TYR A 303 8.38 -17.61 -21.72
CA TYR A 303 9.01 -18.86 -22.18
C TYR A 303 10.28 -19.14 -21.36
N SER A 304 10.88 -20.33 -21.51
CA SER A 304 12.10 -20.72 -20.79
C SER A 304 13.31 -20.94 -21.70
N ASN A 305 14.49 -21.08 -21.08
CA ASN A 305 15.71 -21.51 -21.76
C ASN A 305 15.63 -22.94 -22.33
N ASN A 306 14.73 -23.78 -21.81
CA ASN A 306 14.42 -25.10 -22.37
C ASN A 306 13.05 -25.07 -23.09
N PRO A 307 12.98 -25.31 -24.42
CA PRO A 307 11.74 -25.26 -25.18
C PRO A 307 10.68 -26.29 -24.77
N ILE A 308 11.04 -27.33 -24.01
CA ILE A 308 10.10 -28.38 -23.61
C ILE A 308 8.92 -27.86 -22.79
N TRP A 309 9.13 -26.75 -22.07
CA TRP A 309 8.09 -26.10 -21.28
C TRP A 309 7.15 -25.21 -22.11
N GLY A 310 7.35 -25.16 -23.44
CA GLY A 310 6.48 -24.41 -24.35
C GLY A 310 6.53 -22.90 -24.14
N SER A 311 5.41 -22.21 -24.35
CA SER A 311 5.30 -20.77 -24.06
C SER A 311 3.87 -20.29 -23.87
N LEU A 312 3.71 -19.16 -23.18
CA LEU A 312 2.48 -18.36 -23.18
C LEU A 312 2.64 -17.16 -24.10
N GLU A 313 1.68 -16.91 -24.98
CA GLU A 313 1.64 -15.76 -25.88
C GLU A 313 0.42 -14.90 -25.58
N PHE A 314 0.57 -13.57 -25.64
CA PHE A 314 -0.45 -12.60 -25.25
C PHE A 314 -0.74 -11.66 -26.42
N GLU A 315 -2.02 -11.51 -26.76
CA GLU A 315 -2.47 -10.67 -27.86
C GLU A 315 -3.45 -9.59 -27.40
N TYR A 316 -3.30 -8.39 -27.97
CA TYR A 316 -4.03 -7.20 -27.59
C TYR A 316 -4.77 -6.60 -28.79
N ILE A 317 -6.01 -6.18 -28.57
CA ILE A 317 -6.79 -5.39 -29.55
C ILE A 317 -6.85 -3.95 -29.04
N GLY A 318 -6.17 -3.05 -29.76
CA GLY A 318 -5.96 -1.68 -29.29
C GLY A 318 -5.11 -1.67 -28.02
N LYS A 319 -5.72 -1.34 -26.87
CA LYS A 319 -5.06 -1.32 -25.56
C LYS A 319 -5.48 -2.46 -24.63
N PHE A 320 -6.38 -3.35 -25.05
CA PHE A 320 -6.97 -4.37 -24.18
C PHE A 320 -6.47 -5.77 -24.52
N LEU A 321 -6.20 -6.57 -23.50
CA LEU A 321 -5.90 -7.99 -23.63
C LEU A 321 -7.11 -8.69 -24.25
N SER A 322 -6.86 -9.49 -25.28
CA SER A 322 -7.90 -10.18 -26.04
C SER A 322 -7.76 -11.70 -26.00
N LEU A 323 -6.52 -12.22 -26.04
CA LEU A 323 -6.22 -13.65 -26.08
C LEU A 323 -4.92 -13.96 -25.34
N ILE A 324 -4.93 -15.06 -24.58
CA ILE A 324 -3.73 -15.75 -24.12
C ILE A 324 -3.72 -17.14 -24.74
N THR A 325 -2.63 -17.49 -25.39
CA THR A 325 -2.44 -18.79 -26.04
C THR A 325 -1.35 -19.56 -25.34
N GLN A 326 -1.67 -20.75 -24.83
CA GLN A 326 -0.69 -21.68 -24.29
C GLN A 326 -0.24 -22.64 -25.38
N LYS A 327 1.07 -22.71 -25.62
CA LYS A 327 1.67 -23.56 -26.65
C LYS A 327 2.64 -24.57 -26.04
N ASP A 328 2.69 -25.76 -26.63
CA ASP A 328 3.72 -26.77 -26.33
C ASP A 328 5.06 -26.44 -27.01
N ARG A 329 6.02 -27.37 -26.92
CA ARG A 329 7.34 -27.25 -27.57
C ARG A 329 7.30 -27.26 -29.10
N GLU A 330 6.29 -27.89 -29.71
CA GLU A 330 6.06 -27.91 -31.16
C GLU A 330 5.32 -26.67 -31.66
N LYS A 331 4.87 -25.81 -30.72
CA LYS A 331 4.02 -24.64 -30.94
C LYS A 331 2.56 -24.99 -31.24
N ASN A 332 2.13 -26.22 -30.96
CA ASN A 332 0.71 -26.56 -31.01
C ASN A 332 -0.03 -25.88 -29.85
N VAL A 333 -1.29 -25.54 -30.08
CA VAL A 333 -2.12 -24.82 -29.12
C VAL A 333 -2.74 -25.79 -28.11
N ILE A 334 -2.26 -25.71 -26.87
CA ILE A 334 -2.75 -26.46 -25.71
C ILE A 334 -4.09 -25.86 -25.26
N ASP A 335 -4.14 -24.55 -25.03
CA ASP A 335 -5.32 -23.82 -24.55
C ASP A 335 -5.35 -22.41 -25.15
N GLU A 336 -6.56 -21.85 -25.26
CA GLU A 336 -6.85 -20.50 -25.75
C GLU A 336 -7.80 -19.82 -24.78
N ILE A 337 -7.40 -18.67 -24.26
CA ILE A 337 -8.14 -17.95 -23.23
C ILE A 337 -8.51 -16.58 -23.77
N THR A 338 -9.78 -16.38 -24.09
CA THR A 338 -10.31 -15.16 -24.70
C THR A 338 -10.96 -14.24 -23.66
N PHE A 339 -10.77 -12.94 -23.81
CA PHE A 339 -11.26 -11.90 -22.90
C PHE A 339 -12.24 -10.98 -23.63
N ASN A 340 -13.45 -10.86 -23.10
CA ASN A 340 -14.50 -10.05 -23.69
C ASN A 340 -14.86 -8.86 -22.79
N ASN A 341 -14.79 -7.66 -23.36
CA ASN A 341 -15.02 -6.40 -22.66
C ASN A 341 -16.27 -5.69 -23.17
N TYR A 342 -16.93 -4.93 -22.29
CA TYR A 342 -18.05 -4.05 -22.58
C TYR A 342 -17.65 -2.58 -22.38
N LEU A 343 -17.86 -1.75 -23.41
CA LEU A 343 -17.67 -0.30 -23.35
C LEU A 343 -19.04 0.38 -23.17
N ASN A 344 -19.21 1.13 -22.07
CA ASN A 344 -20.44 1.88 -21.83
C ASN A 344 -20.48 3.21 -22.61
N SER A 345 -21.61 3.92 -22.56
CA SER A 345 -21.80 5.21 -23.24
C SER A 345 -20.89 6.34 -22.74
N ASN A 346 -20.31 6.20 -21.54
CA ASN A 346 -19.38 7.14 -20.93
C ASN A 346 -17.91 6.78 -21.19
N ASN A 347 -17.64 5.88 -22.15
CA ASN A 347 -16.33 5.36 -22.52
C ASN A 347 -15.58 4.62 -21.40
N ARG A 348 -16.31 3.93 -20.52
CA ARG A 348 -15.75 3.10 -19.45
C ARG A 348 -15.85 1.62 -19.82
N THR A 349 -14.76 0.89 -19.63
CA THR A 349 -14.64 -0.52 -20.06
C THR A 349 -14.67 -1.48 -18.89
N PHE A 350 -15.51 -2.51 -18.98
CA PHE A 350 -15.70 -3.56 -17.97
C PHE A 350 -15.47 -4.94 -18.56
N LEU A 351 -14.79 -5.83 -17.84
CA LEU A 351 -14.59 -7.22 -18.24
C LEU A 351 -15.89 -8.00 -18.04
N LYS A 352 -16.44 -8.59 -19.09
CA LYS A 352 -17.71 -9.34 -19.01
C LYS A 352 -17.52 -10.84 -18.95
N GLU A 353 -16.53 -11.35 -19.66
CA GLU A 353 -16.38 -12.80 -19.82
C GLU A 353 -14.93 -13.20 -20.08
N ILE A 354 -14.57 -14.38 -19.56
CA ILE A 354 -13.34 -15.10 -19.93
C ILE A 354 -13.76 -16.50 -20.38
N LYS A 355 -13.36 -16.89 -21.59
CA LYS A 355 -13.66 -18.22 -22.17
C LYS A 355 -12.37 -18.97 -22.47
N TYR A 356 -12.32 -20.23 -22.08
CA TYR A 356 -11.23 -21.14 -22.39
C TYR A 356 -11.53 -21.95 -23.65
N LYS A 357 -10.55 -22.70 -24.16
CA LYS A 357 -10.74 -23.61 -25.31
C LYS A 357 -11.86 -24.62 -25.06
N ASP A 358 -11.96 -25.12 -23.82
CA ASP A 358 -13.17 -25.78 -23.34
C ASP A 358 -14.28 -24.73 -23.13
N SER A 359 -15.21 -24.63 -24.08
CA SER A 359 -16.33 -23.68 -24.04
C SER A 359 -17.23 -23.81 -22.81
N THR A 360 -17.18 -24.95 -22.09
CA THR A 360 -17.89 -25.14 -20.82
C THR A 360 -17.20 -24.45 -19.64
N LYS A 361 -15.89 -24.21 -19.75
CA LYS A 361 -15.10 -23.47 -18.78
C LYS A 361 -15.14 -21.98 -19.12
N LYS A 362 -15.98 -21.23 -18.41
CA LYS A 362 -16.09 -19.78 -18.56
C LYS A 362 -16.26 -19.06 -17.23
N TYR A 363 -15.74 -17.85 -17.15
CA TYR A 363 -16.10 -16.88 -16.12
C TYR A 363 -17.03 -15.83 -16.72
N SER A 364 -17.97 -15.31 -15.92
CA SER A 364 -18.79 -14.17 -16.30
C SER A 364 -18.96 -13.20 -15.13
N PHE A 365 -19.10 -11.91 -15.43
CA PHE A 365 -19.08 -10.85 -14.43
C PHE A 365 -20.23 -9.85 -14.64
N ASN A 366 -20.90 -9.50 -13.54
CA ASN A 366 -21.90 -8.44 -13.51
C ASN A 366 -21.49 -7.35 -12.50
N TYR A 367 -21.83 -6.11 -12.81
CA TYR A 367 -21.47 -4.96 -12.00
C TYR A 367 -22.69 -4.11 -11.67
N ILE A 368 -22.62 -3.41 -10.53
CA ILE A 368 -23.69 -2.55 -10.02
C ILE A 368 -23.83 -1.33 -10.93
N ASN A 369 -24.94 -1.17 -11.65
CA ASN A 369 -25.26 0.04 -12.44
C ASN A 369 -24.15 0.51 -13.41
N GLU A 370 -23.38 -0.41 -14.00
CA GLU A 370 -22.24 -0.15 -14.91
C GLU A 370 -22.51 0.83 -16.07
N ALA A 371 -23.76 0.89 -16.57
CA ALA A 371 -24.16 1.82 -17.61
C ALA A 371 -24.12 3.30 -17.15
N ASN A 372 -24.30 3.54 -15.85
CA ASN A 372 -24.38 4.88 -15.26
C ASN A 372 -23.06 5.35 -14.64
N PHE A 373 -22.00 4.52 -14.65
CA PHE A 373 -20.70 4.96 -14.14
C PHE A 373 -20.22 6.17 -14.94
N PRO A 374 -19.82 7.28 -14.29
CA PRO A 374 -19.55 8.55 -14.96
C PRO A 374 -18.35 8.45 -15.92
N SER A 375 -18.28 9.39 -16.86
CA SER A 375 -17.07 9.59 -17.66
C SER A 375 -15.90 10.02 -16.76
N ARG A 376 -14.68 9.71 -17.18
CA ARG A 376 -13.47 10.18 -16.48
C ARG A 376 -13.47 11.70 -16.34
N LEU A 377 -12.87 12.19 -15.26
CA LEU A 377 -12.70 13.62 -14.96
C LEU A 377 -14.03 14.36 -14.72
N SER A 378 -15.12 13.63 -14.46
CA SER A 378 -16.39 14.22 -14.04
C SER A 378 -16.26 14.88 -12.67
N PHE A 379 -16.90 16.03 -12.48
CA PHE A 379 -16.91 16.74 -11.19
C PHE A 379 -17.86 16.10 -10.17
N SER A 380 -18.68 15.13 -10.57
CA SER A 380 -19.58 14.36 -9.69
C SER A 380 -18.81 13.37 -8.82
N GLN A 381 -17.85 13.85 -8.04
CA GLN A 381 -17.00 13.05 -7.18
C GLN A 381 -16.93 13.63 -5.77
N ASP A 382 -16.93 12.74 -4.78
CA ASP A 382 -16.69 13.09 -3.38
C ASP A 382 -15.26 13.56 -3.16
N ASN A 383 -14.94 13.95 -1.92
CA ASN A 383 -13.62 14.44 -1.54
C ASN A 383 -12.48 13.42 -1.85
N TRP A 384 -12.76 12.12 -1.83
CA TRP A 384 -11.79 11.03 -2.06
C TRP A 384 -11.74 10.55 -3.52
N GLY A 385 -12.56 11.15 -4.40
CA GLY A 385 -12.61 10.86 -5.83
C GLY A 385 -13.59 9.76 -6.23
N TYR A 386 -14.44 9.28 -5.33
CA TYR A 386 -15.50 8.31 -5.65
C TYR A 386 -16.74 9.01 -6.21
N TYR A 387 -17.49 8.31 -7.07
CA TYR A 387 -18.69 8.87 -7.66
C TYR A 387 -19.75 9.19 -6.60
N ASN A 388 -20.27 10.43 -6.59
CA ASN A 388 -21.27 10.86 -5.60
C ASN A 388 -22.59 11.36 -6.20
N GLY A 389 -22.73 11.31 -7.54
CA GLY A 389 -23.95 11.69 -8.25
C GLY A 389 -24.29 13.19 -8.22
N GLN A 390 -23.48 14.04 -7.60
CA GLN A 390 -23.77 15.47 -7.47
C GLN A 390 -23.42 16.24 -8.75
N ASN A 391 -24.22 17.24 -9.10
CA ASN A 391 -23.93 18.10 -10.25
C ASN A 391 -23.02 19.26 -9.85
N ASN A 392 -21.72 18.99 -9.86
CA ASN A 392 -20.68 19.94 -9.46
C ASN A 392 -20.10 20.67 -10.67
N SER A 393 -19.60 21.89 -10.46
CA SER A 393 -18.95 22.71 -11.49
C SER A 393 -17.46 22.99 -11.22
N ASN A 394 -16.95 22.58 -10.06
CA ASN A 394 -15.56 22.76 -9.64
C ASN A 394 -15.13 21.63 -8.68
N LEU A 395 -13.86 21.63 -8.28
CA LEU A 395 -13.28 20.62 -7.39
C LEU A 395 -13.13 21.12 -5.94
N ILE A 396 -13.41 22.39 -5.66
CA ILE A 396 -13.25 22.94 -4.30
C ILE A 396 -14.47 22.58 -3.44
N PRO A 397 -14.30 21.90 -2.29
CA PRO A 397 -15.42 21.54 -1.42
C PRO A 397 -16.14 22.78 -0.86
N SER A 398 -17.47 22.76 -0.80
CA SER A 398 -18.27 23.74 -0.05
C SER A 398 -18.26 23.47 1.45
N GLY A 399 -18.55 24.48 2.28
CA GLY A 399 -18.85 24.27 3.70
C GLY A 399 -17.66 23.96 4.60
N LEU A 400 -16.44 24.33 4.18
CA LEU A 400 -15.23 24.18 5.00
C LEU A 400 -15.37 24.98 6.32
N LYS A 401 -15.22 24.30 7.46
CA LYS A 401 -15.24 24.90 8.80
C LYS A 401 -13.87 25.46 9.17
N GLY A 402 -13.83 26.52 9.99
CA GLY A 402 -12.61 27.22 10.39
C GLY A 402 -12.11 28.24 9.37
N TYR A 403 -10.96 28.88 9.68
CA TYR A 403 -10.25 29.84 8.81
C TYR A 403 -11.11 31.02 8.30
N SER A 404 -12.17 31.36 9.02
CA SER A 404 -13.18 32.36 8.59
C SER A 404 -13.84 32.03 7.24
N LEU A 405 -13.93 30.77 6.85
CA LEU A 405 -14.63 30.34 5.62
C LEU A 405 -16.14 30.15 5.85
N GLU A 406 -16.55 30.01 7.11
CA GLU A 406 -17.94 29.89 7.53
C GLU A 406 -18.78 31.11 7.10
N GLY A 407 -19.91 30.86 6.44
CA GLY A 407 -20.85 31.90 5.99
C GLY A 407 -20.51 32.57 4.65
N TYR A 408 -19.38 32.24 4.01
CA TYR A 408 -19.05 32.73 2.67
C TYR A 408 -19.50 31.76 1.57
N ASN A 409 -20.24 32.26 0.58
CA ASN A 409 -20.55 31.49 -0.62
C ASN A 409 -19.50 31.76 -1.72
N TYR A 410 -18.63 30.78 -1.96
CA TYR A 410 -17.63 30.79 -3.03
C TYR A 410 -17.98 29.83 -4.18
N ASN A 411 -19.26 29.47 -4.31
CA ASN A 411 -19.77 28.48 -5.26
C ASN A 411 -19.04 27.13 -5.17
N GLY A 412 -18.62 26.70 -3.97
CA GLY A 412 -18.00 25.39 -3.77
C GLY A 412 -18.92 24.24 -4.16
N SER A 413 -18.33 23.07 -4.41
CA SER A 413 -19.03 21.85 -4.82
C SER A 413 -19.42 20.95 -3.65
N ASN A 414 -20.54 20.24 -3.78
CA ASN A 414 -20.92 19.21 -2.82
C ASN A 414 -20.05 17.97 -3.07
N ARG A 415 -19.10 17.76 -2.18
CA ARG A 415 -18.14 16.65 -2.23
C ARG A 415 -18.29 15.68 -1.08
N ASP A 416 -19.47 15.66 -0.45
CA ASP A 416 -19.80 14.67 0.56
C ASP A 416 -19.96 13.28 -0.09
N PRO A 417 -19.61 12.21 0.63
CA PRO A 417 -19.80 10.84 0.16
C PRO A 417 -21.28 10.48 0.08
N PHE A 418 -21.67 9.76 -0.97
CA PHE A 418 -23.03 9.21 -1.16
C PHE A 418 -22.96 7.72 -1.48
N GLU A 419 -23.52 6.89 -0.58
CA GLU A 419 -23.36 5.44 -0.58
C GLU A 419 -23.79 4.76 -1.89
N ASP A 420 -24.99 5.04 -2.40
CA ASP A 420 -25.52 4.36 -3.59
C ASP A 420 -24.71 4.68 -4.86
N PHE A 421 -24.20 5.90 -4.97
CA PHE A 421 -23.38 6.31 -6.10
C PHE A 421 -21.95 5.75 -6.01
N ALA A 422 -21.36 5.70 -4.80
CA ALA A 422 -20.02 5.18 -4.59
C ALA A 422 -19.89 3.68 -4.95
N LYS A 423 -21.00 2.93 -4.92
CA LYS A 423 -21.06 1.52 -5.32
C LYS A 423 -21.14 1.28 -6.83
N THR A 424 -21.45 2.32 -7.61
CA THR A 424 -21.65 2.19 -9.06
C THR A 424 -20.38 1.67 -9.74
N GLY A 425 -20.54 0.73 -10.68
CA GLY A 425 -19.47 0.07 -11.42
C GLY A 425 -18.76 -1.07 -10.68
N LEU A 426 -19.04 -1.30 -9.40
CA LEU A 426 -18.39 -2.38 -8.63
C LEU A 426 -18.89 -3.77 -9.02
N LEU A 427 -18.01 -4.75 -8.89
CA LEU A 427 -18.29 -6.15 -9.21
C LEU A 427 -19.31 -6.73 -8.24
N GLU A 428 -20.49 -7.11 -8.75
CA GLU A 428 -21.59 -7.65 -7.95
C GLU A 428 -21.61 -9.18 -7.98
N TYR A 429 -21.39 -9.78 -9.16
CA TYR A 429 -21.41 -11.23 -9.34
C TYR A 429 -20.17 -11.73 -10.07
N ILE A 430 -19.67 -12.87 -9.59
CA ILE A 430 -18.68 -13.69 -10.29
C ILE A 430 -19.30 -15.06 -10.53
N TYR A 431 -19.52 -15.41 -11.78
CA TYR A 431 -19.92 -16.75 -12.19
C TYR A 431 -18.68 -17.57 -12.53
N TYR A 432 -18.57 -18.75 -11.93
CA TYR A 432 -17.42 -19.64 -12.07
C TYR A 432 -17.66 -20.70 -13.15
N PRO A 433 -16.59 -21.28 -13.72
CA PRO A 433 -16.68 -22.45 -14.60
C PRO A 433 -17.45 -23.64 -14.01
N THR A 434 -17.52 -23.73 -12.67
CA THR A 434 -18.29 -24.75 -11.96
C THR A 434 -19.80 -24.48 -11.95
N LYS A 435 -20.28 -23.43 -12.63
CA LYS A 435 -21.66 -22.93 -12.66
C LYS A 435 -22.18 -22.28 -11.38
N GLY A 436 -21.43 -22.37 -10.28
CA GLY A 436 -21.69 -21.59 -9.07
C GLY A 436 -21.35 -20.12 -9.25
N PHE A 437 -21.78 -19.29 -8.31
CA PHE A 437 -21.48 -17.87 -8.31
C PHE A 437 -21.25 -17.30 -6.92
N THR A 438 -20.46 -16.24 -6.85
CA THR A 438 -20.32 -15.39 -5.67
C THR A 438 -21.07 -14.09 -5.91
N LYS A 439 -22.00 -13.75 -5.02
CA LYS A 439 -22.58 -12.41 -4.91
C LYS A 439 -21.82 -11.60 -3.87
N ILE A 440 -21.50 -10.35 -4.20
CA ILE A 440 -20.80 -9.41 -3.33
C ILE A 440 -21.71 -8.21 -3.08
N GLU A 441 -21.89 -7.87 -1.82
CA GLU A 441 -22.65 -6.69 -1.39
C GLU A 441 -21.70 -5.72 -0.69
N TYR A 442 -21.87 -4.43 -0.94
CA TYR A 442 -21.02 -3.37 -0.41
C TYR A 442 -21.81 -2.40 0.48
N GLU A 443 -21.11 -1.73 1.39
CA GLU A 443 -21.58 -0.61 2.21
C GLU A 443 -20.49 0.48 2.27
N SER A 444 -20.83 1.70 2.64
CA SER A 444 -19.84 2.78 2.75
C SER A 444 -18.83 2.53 3.88
N ASN A 445 -17.63 3.07 3.71
CA ASN A 445 -16.70 3.21 4.83
C ASN A 445 -17.25 4.17 5.88
N ASP A 446 -16.96 3.91 7.15
CA ASP A 446 -17.35 4.77 8.26
C ASP A 446 -16.30 4.76 9.37
N TYR A 447 -16.43 5.70 10.30
CA TYR A 447 -15.69 5.74 11.55
C TYR A 447 -16.59 6.29 12.66
N ASN A 448 -16.32 5.90 13.91
CA ASN A 448 -17.06 6.43 15.05
C ASN A 448 -16.42 7.74 15.53
N THR A 449 -17.23 8.78 15.71
CA THR A 449 -16.81 10.07 16.26
C THR A 449 -17.77 10.53 17.35
N THR A 450 -17.33 11.47 18.16
CA THR A 450 -18.16 12.15 19.16
C THR A 450 -18.40 13.58 18.72
N GLU A 451 -19.65 14.00 18.61
CA GLU A 451 -20.03 15.38 18.35
C GLU A 451 -20.61 16.00 19.62
N VAL A 452 -20.19 17.22 19.93
CA VAL A 452 -20.76 18.01 21.01
C VAL A 452 -21.94 18.79 20.45
N VAL A 453 -23.15 18.34 20.78
CA VAL A 453 -24.38 19.02 20.40
C VAL A 453 -24.70 20.05 21.48
N SER A 454 -24.52 21.32 21.13
CA SER A 454 -24.96 22.42 21.99
C SER A 454 -26.48 22.59 21.87
N PRO A 455 -27.23 22.63 22.98
CA PRO A 455 -28.66 22.86 22.94
C PRO A 455 -28.97 24.27 22.42
N ASN A 456 -30.14 24.42 21.80
CA ASN A 456 -30.59 25.72 21.30
C ASN A 456 -30.70 26.73 22.46
N PRO A 457 -30.29 28.00 22.26
CA PRO A 457 -30.49 29.03 23.26
C PRO A 457 -31.97 29.17 23.62
N THR A 458 -32.27 29.20 24.91
CA THR A 458 -33.58 29.56 25.46
C THR A 458 -33.65 31.07 25.59
N SER A 459 -34.72 31.66 25.06
CA SER A 459 -34.95 33.10 25.12
C SER A 459 -36.05 33.42 26.12
N GLU A 460 -35.82 34.42 26.97
CA GLU A 460 -36.80 34.94 27.90
C GLU A 460 -37.08 36.41 27.61
N ASN A 461 -38.35 36.80 27.68
CA ASN A 461 -38.80 38.18 27.47
C ASN A 461 -39.62 38.64 28.67
N LEU A 462 -39.13 39.65 29.38
CA LEU A 462 -39.91 40.31 30.42
C LEU A 462 -40.46 41.62 29.86
N HIS A 463 -41.75 41.84 30.05
CA HIS A 463 -42.44 43.06 29.66
C HIS A 463 -43.19 43.65 30.84
N LEU A 464 -43.16 44.98 30.96
CA LEU A 464 -44.03 45.74 31.85
C LEU A 464 -44.88 46.68 30.99
N ASN A 465 -46.18 46.75 31.27
CA ASN A 465 -47.09 47.73 30.69
C ASN A 465 -47.87 48.34 31.85
N LEU A 466 -47.33 49.40 32.45
CA LEU A 466 -48.01 50.07 33.57
C LEU A 466 -49.04 51.06 33.03
N GLU A 467 -50.17 51.16 33.71
CA GLU A 467 -51.31 52.03 33.40
C GLU A 467 -51.39 53.21 34.39
N GLU A 468 -52.47 53.99 34.35
CA GLU A 468 -52.63 55.20 35.17
C GLU A 468 -52.82 54.90 36.66
N ASP A 469 -53.32 53.70 36.99
CA ASP A 469 -53.69 53.28 38.36
C ASP A 469 -52.62 52.40 39.04
N ASP A 470 -51.50 52.09 38.37
CA ASP A 470 -50.44 51.21 38.88
C ASP A 470 -49.49 51.89 39.89
N PHE A 471 -50.03 52.35 41.00
CA PHE A 471 -49.27 53.07 42.02
C PHE A 471 -48.25 52.15 42.72
N GLY A 472 -46.97 52.54 42.69
CA GLY A 472 -45.89 51.84 43.39
C GLY A 472 -44.85 51.25 42.44
N THR A 473 -44.06 50.29 42.92
CA THR A 473 -43.08 49.58 42.09
C THR A 473 -43.67 48.26 41.63
N THR A 474 -43.91 48.13 40.34
CA THR A 474 -44.32 46.85 39.73
C THR A 474 -43.08 46.12 39.24
N THR A 475 -42.99 44.82 39.54
CA THR A 475 -41.86 43.97 39.15
C THR A 475 -42.38 42.70 38.48
N HIS A 476 -41.85 42.39 37.30
CA HIS A 476 -41.98 41.09 36.67
C HIS A 476 -40.66 40.34 36.80
N SER A 477 -40.75 39.05 37.07
CA SER A 477 -39.59 38.21 37.31
C SER A 477 -39.64 36.95 36.45
N VAL A 478 -38.48 36.49 35.98
CA VAL A 478 -38.31 35.15 35.42
C VAL A 478 -37.22 34.42 36.19
N ILE A 479 -37.36 33.12 36.33
CA ILE A 479 -36.35 32.25 36.94
C ILE A 479 -35.64 31.50 35.82
N ILE A 480 -34.31 31.60 35.81
CA ILE A 480 -33.45 30.87 34.87
C ILE A 480 -32.47 30.00 35.65
N SER A 481 -32.24 28.78 35.16
CA SER A 481 -31.30 27.82 35.76
C SER A 481 -30.38 27.26 34.67
N PRO A 482 -29.30 27.98 34.30
CA PRO A 482 -28.34 27.49 33.33
C PRO A 482 -27.49 26.34 33.90
N SER A 483 -27.38 25.24 33.17
CA SER A 483 -26.53 24.10 33.51
C SER A 483 -25.04 24.33 33.23
N ILE A 484 -24.69 25.42 32.52
CA ILE A 484 -23.31 25.81 32.23
C ILE A 484 -23.02 27.26 32.63
N SER A 485 -21.75 27.52 32.98
CA SER A 485 -21.26 28.88 33.20
C SER A 485 -21.16 29.58 31.85
N GLN A 486 -21.80 30.74 31.70
CA GLN A 486 -21.87 31.44 30.43
C GLN A 486 -22.05 32.95 30.62
N GLN A 487 -21.87 33.69 29.53
CA GLN A 487 -22.32 35.08 29.43
C GLN A 487 -23.77 35.09 28.93
N ILE A 488 -24.65 35.80 29.63
CA ILE A 488 -26.01 36.07 29.17
C ILE A 488 -26.09 37.53 28.74
N ASP A 489 -26.40 37.72 27.45
CA ASP A 489 -26.61 39.04 26.88
C ASP A 489 -28.07 39.48 27.08
N PHE A 490 -28.22 40.73 27.48
CA PHE A 490 -29.50 41.41 27.70
C PHE A 490 -29.64 42.57 26.72
N PHE A 491 -30.84 42.70 26.15
CA PHE A 491 -31.21 43.81 25.30
C PHE A 491 -32.58 44.35 25.72
N GLY A 492 -32.66 45.63 26.08
CA GLY A 492 -33.92 46.18 26.58
C GLY A 492 -34.05 47.68 26.45
N SER A 493 -35.28 48.17 26.54
CA SER A 493 -35.62 49.59 26.53
C SER A 493 -36.90 49.86 27.32
N SER A 494 -37.19 51.13 27.58
CA SER A 494 -38.49 51.55 28.06
C SER A 494 -39.09 52.65 27.17
N SER A 495 -40.36 52.99 27.42
CA SER A 495 -41.15 53.97 26.69
C SER A 495 -42.39 54.36 27.49
N PHE A 496 -43.09 55.41 27.07
CA PHE A 496 -44.41 55.75 27.59
C PHE A 496 -45.48 54.79 27.03
N ASN A 497 -46.38 54.29 27.88
CA ASN A 497 -47.47 53.38 27.51
C ASN A 497 -48.65 54.15 26.86
N ARG A 498 -48.46 54.59 25.62
CA ARG A 498 -49.46 55.36 24.85
C ARG A 498 -50.79 54.65 24.63
N SER A 499 -50.82 53.32 24.74
CA SER A 499 -52.01 52.50 24.52
C SER A 499 -52.99 52.50 25.69
N ALA A 500 -52.52 52.78 26.91
CA ALA A 500 -53.32 52.68 28.13
C ALA A 500 -53.28 53.94 29.00
N CYS A 501 -52.50 54.95 28.61
CA CYS A 501 -52.34 56.19 29.36
C CYS A 501 -52.53 57.45 28.53
N SER A 502 -53.13 58.45 29.14
CA SER A 502 -53.27 59.81 28.64
C SER A 502 -51.92 60.52 28.55
N ASN A 503 -51.73 61.32 27.50
CA ASN A 503 -50.50 62.08 27.24
C ASN A 503 -50.08 63.03 28.38
N GLN A 504 -50.99 63.36 29.31
CA GLN A 504 -50.65 64.15 30.50
C GLN A 504 -49.64 63.44 31.43
N PHE A 505 -49.53 62.10 31.33
CA PHE A 505 -48.58 61.27 32.07
C PHE A 505 -47.33 60.90 31.24
N ASP A 506 -47.19 61.40 30.01
CA ASP A 506 -45.98 61.22 29.19
C ASP A 506 -44.87 62.13 29.73
N LEU A 507 -43.96 61.56 30.51
CA LEU A 507 -42.81 62.26 31.07
C LEU A 507 -41.61 62.28 30.10
N GLY A 508 -41.81 61.91 28.83
CA GLY A 508 -40.77 61.82 27.81
C GLY A 508 -39.65 60.86 28.21
N PHE A 509 -38.39 61.31 28.13
CA PHE A 509 -37.20 60.51 28.47
C PHE A 509 -37.10 60.10 29.95
N ARG A 510 -38.04 60.53 30.82
CA ARG A 510 -38.05 60.19 32.25
C ARG A 510 -38.76 58.86 32.56
N HIS A 511 -39.44 58.24 31.59
CA HIS A 511 -39.86 56.85 31.72
C HIS A 511 -38.62 55.95 31.77
N ASN A 512 -38.59 55.05 32.75
CA ASN A 512 -37.48 54.14 32.94
C ASN A 512 -37.94 52.84 33.59
N ALA A 513 -37.18 51.78 33.36
CA ALA A 513 -37.27 50.54 34.10
C ALA A 513 -35.88 50.14 34.60
N VAL A 514 -35.82 49.23 35.57
CA VAL A 514 -34.58 48.73 36.16
C VAL A 514 -34.58 47.21 36.07
N VAL A 515 -33.51 46.68 35.51
CA VAL A 515 -33.22 45.24 35.47
C VAL A 515 -32.28 44.90 36.62
N ARG A 516 -32.63 43.87 37.39
CA ARG A 516 -31.77 43.26 38.42
C ARG A 516 -31.68 41.77 38.16
N MET A 517 -30.55 41.16 38.51
CA MET A 517 -30.42 39.71 38.52
C MET A 517 -29.89 39.27 39.88
N TYR A 518 -30.49 38.23 40.44
CA TYR A 518 -30.20 37.76 41.79
C TYR A 518 -29.97 36.25 41.77
N CYS A 519 -28.83 35.82 42.30
CA CYS A 519 -28.50 34.41 42.47
C CYS A 519 -29.19 33.89 43.74
N ILE A 520 -30.10 32.93 43.59
CA ILE A 520 -30.94 32.44 44.70
C ILE A 520 -30.09 31.71 45.74
N GLU A 521 -29.14 30.88 45.31
CA GLU A 521 -28.36 30.05 46.21
C GLU A 521 -27.26 30.83 46.95
N ASP A 522 -26.75 31.90 46.36
CA ASP A 522 -25.69 32.72 46.97
C ASP A 522 -26.24 33.93 47.75
N ASP A 523 -27.56 34.13 47.72
CA ASP A 523 -28.26 35.27 48.35
C ASP A 523 -27.66 36.64 47.96
N GLN A 524 -27.28 36.81 46.70
CA GLN A 524 -26.59 38.01 46.22
C GLN A 524 -27.02 38.45 44.81
N PHE A 525 -27.01 39.77 44.60
CA PHE A 525 -27.20 40.34 43.26
C PHE A 525 -25.98 40.11 42.38
N VAL A 526 -26.24 39.81 41.10
CA VAL A 526 -25.22 39.62 40.08
C VAL A 526 -24.92 40.94 39.39
N ASN A 527 -23.63 41.24 39.22
CA ASN A 527 -23.19 42.43 38.51
C ASN A 527 -23.37 42.30 37.00
N PHE A 528 -23.78 43.39 36.36
CA PHE A 528 -23.83 43.54 34.92
C PHE A 528 -22.59 44.28 34.39
N PHE A 529 -22.26 44.00 33.13
CA PHE A 529 -21.09 44.53 32.45
C PHE A 529 -21.47 45.16 31.11
N LYS A 530 -20.69 46.17 30.69
CA LYS A 530 -20.73 46.79 29.36
C LYS A 530 -19.29 47.04 28.90
N ASN A 531 -18.94 46.70 27.66
CA ASN A 531 -17.58 46.88 27.10
C ASN A 531 -16.46 46.40 28.06
N GLN A 532 -16.63 45.21 28.67
CA GLN A 532 -15.71 44.62 29.65
C GLN A 532 -15.54 45.38 30.99
N THR A 533 -16.27 46.47 31.19
CA THR A 533 -16.33 47.18 32.48
C THR A 533 -17.53 46.75 33.31
N ASN A 534 -17.32 46.51 34.60
CA ASN A 534 -18.38 46.27 35.58
C ASN A 534 -19.20 47.56 35.75
N VAL A 535 -20.51 47.48 35.55
CA VAL A 535 -21.41 48.64 35.58
C VAL A 535 -22.06 48.77 36.96
N SER A 536 -22.84 47.78 37.39
CA SER A 536 -23.59 47.77 38.65
C SER A 536 -24.37 46.45 38.81
N SER A 537 -24.91 46.20 40.01
CA SER A 537 -25.88 45.12 40.31
C SER A 537 -27.30 45.40 39.79
N SER A 538 -27.51 46.55 39.13
CA SER A 538 -28.76 46.89 38.44
C SER A 538 -28.50 47.77 37.22
N VAL A 539 -29.30 47.61 36.16
CA VAL A 539 -29.19 48.41 34.94
C VAL A 539 -30.50 49.14 34.68
N GLN A 540 -30.43 50.47 34.55
CA GLN A 540 -31.57 51.28 34.16
C GLN A 540 -31.76 51.27 32.63
N LEU A 541 -32.98 51.00 32.20
CA LEU A 541 -33.45 51.07 30.81
C LEU A 541 -34.14 52.42 30.60
N PRO A 542 -33.48 53.42 29.99
CA PRO A 542 -34.08 54.72 29.71
C PRO A 542 -35.09 54.64 28.57
N ALA A 543 -36.00 55.62 28.52
CA ALA A 543 -36.99 55.67 27.46
C ALA A 543 -36.38 56.02 26.09
N GLY A 544 -36.76 55.26 25.05
CA GLY A 544 -36.39 55.53 23.65
C GLY A 544 -34.97 55.15 23.24
N THR A 545 -34.10 54.72 24.17
CA THR A 545 -32.72 54.31 23.86
C THR A 545 -32.45 52.88 24.32
N PRO A 546 -32.43 51.90 23.40
CA PRO A 546 -32.09 50.52 23.73
C PRO A 546 -30.72 50.39 24.39
N GLN A 547 -30.62 49.49 25.35
CA GLN A 547 -29.40 49.18 26.09
C GLN A 547 -29.01 47.72 25.85
N SER A 548 -27.74 47.50 25.53
CA SER A 548 -27.10 46.18 25.53
C SER A 548 -26.16 46.09 26.73
N PHE A 549 -26.22 44.99 27.47
CA PHE A 549 -25.37 44.68 28.62
C PHE A 549 -25.39 43.18 28.85
N TYR A 550 -24.46 42.66 29.63
CA TYR A 550 -24.41 41.22 29.90
C TYR A 550 -24.13 40.92 31.37
N ALA A 551 -24.42 39.70 31.79
CA ALA A 551 -24.01 39.18 33.09
C ALA A 551 -23.30 37.84 32.94
N LEU A 552 -22.38 37.57 33.85
CA LEU A 552 -21.67 36.29 33.93
C LEU A 552 -22.39 35.42 34.96
N VAL A 553 -22.91 34.28 34.51
CA VAL A 553 -23.61 33.30 35.36
C VAL A 553 -22.79 32.03 35.53
N ARG A 554 -23.01 31.33 36.64
CA ARG A 554 -22.34 30.07 36.98
C ARG A 554 -23.25 28.88 36.69
N ALA A 555 -22.65 27.78 36.28
CA ALA A 555 -23.32 26.50 36.07
C ALA A 555 -24.10 26.05 37.31
N ASN A 556 -25.27 25.45 37.08
CA ASN A 556 -26.12 24.81 38.10
C ASN A 556 -26.51 25.74 39.25
N LYS A 557 -26.67 27.04 38.95
CA LYS A 557 -27.21 28.05 39.86
C LYS A 557 -28.52 28.58 39.29
N THR A 558 -29.39 29.05 40.17
CA THR A 558 -30.71 29.57 39.82
C THR A 558 -30.70 31.08 40.00
N TYR A 559 -31.07 31.78 38.94
CA TYR A 559 -31.10 33.24 38.91
C TYR A 559 -32.53 33.73 38.73
N ARG A 560 -32.92 34.69 39.56
CA ARG A 560 -34.12 35.49 39.35
C ARG A 560 -33.74 36.77 38.63
N VAL A 561 -34.29 37.01 37.45
CA VAL A 561 -34.15 38.26 36.71
C VAL A 561 -35.41 39.07 36.92
N ASP A 562 -35.27 40.28 37.44
CA ASP A 562 -36.36 41.20 37.77
C ASP A 562 -36.33 42.39 36.82
N LEU A 563 -37.44 42.67 36.14
CA LEU A 563 -37.71 43.93 35.45
C LEU A 563 -38.71 44.73 36.30
N SER A 564 -38.31 45.91 36.76
CA SER A 564 -39.13 46.74 37.64
C SER A 564 -39.26 48.18 37.16
N SER A 565 -40.41 48.81 37.39
CA SER A 565 -40.57 50.26 37.23
C SER A 565 -41.46 50.81 38.34
N SER A 566 -41.11 51.98 38.84
CA SER A 566 -41.92 52.76 39.79
C SER A 566 -42.64 53.94 39.13
N ARG A 567 -42.60 54.00 37.80
CA ARG A 567 -43.17 55.07 37.01
C ARG A 567 -44.46 54.57 36.36
N LEU A 568 -45.60 55.13 36.78
CA LEU A 568 -46.89 54.97 36.11
C LEU A 568 -46.74 55.18 34.61
N CYS A 569 -47.59 54.52 33.82
CA CYS A 569 -47.59 54.67 32.38
C CYS A 569 -46.27 54.32 31.68
N THR A 570 -45.45 53.46 32.28
CA THR A 570 -44.20 52.98 31.67
C THR A 570 -44.40 51.63 31.01
N ARG A 571 -44.05 51.57 29.72
CA ARG A 571 -43.89 50.33 28.98
C ARG A 571 -42.41 49.99 28.87
N ALA A 572 -42.00 48.82 29.36
CA ALA A 572 -40.60 48.39 29.29
C ALA A 572 -40.50 46.93 28.84
N GLY A 573 -39.38 46.60 28.20
CA GLY A 573 -39.07 45.25 27.78
C GLY A 573 -37.59 44.95 27.93
N VAL A 574 -37.26 43.75 28.40
CA VAL A 574 -35.91 43.21 28.32
C VAL A 574 -35.95 41.78 27.78
N TYR A 575 -35.12 41.54 26.79
CA TYR A 575 -34.84 40.25 26.20
C TYR A 575 -33.53 39.72 26.76
N LEU A 576 -33.48 38.43 27.06
CA LEU A 576 -32.26 37.69 27.30
C LEU A 576 -32.28 36.35 26.57
N SER A 577 -31.10 35.83 26.25
CA SER A 577 -30.91 34.51 25.64
C SER A 577 -29.81 33.76 26.35
N TYR A 578 -30.03 32.50 26.69
CA TYR A 578 -29.05 31.68 27.41
C TYR A 578 -29.17 30.20 27.05
N ILE A 579 -28.06 29.46 27.14
CA ILE A 579 -28.02 28.01 26.95
C ILE A 579 -28.48 27.36 28.26
N LYS A 580 -29.68 26.76 28.25
CA LYS A 580 -30.26 26.17 29.46
C LYS A 580 -29.56 24.88 29.85
N ASP A 581 -29.46 23.92 28.94
CA ASP A 581 -28.92 22.59 29.21
C ASP A 581 -27.42 22.52 28.86
N ALA A 582 -26.70 21.56 29.44
CA ALA A 582 -25.29 21.36 29.08
C ALA A 582 -25.17 20.77 27.67
N PRO A 583 -24.11 21.09 26.91
CA PRO A 583 -23.83 20.41 25.65
C PRO A 583 -23.73 18.90 25.87
N GLU A 584 -24.43 18.12 25.05
CA GLU A 584 -24.38 16.67 25.10
C GLU A 584 -23.36 16.15 24.09
N THR A 585 -22.54 15.19 24.50
CA THR A 585 -21.61 14.51 23.60
C THR A 585 -22.26 13.23 23.07
N ILE A 586 -22.61 13.20 21.80
CA ILE A 586 -23.23 12.04 21.14
C ILE A 586 -22.18 11.31 20.30
N SER A 587 -22.02 10.01 20.55
CA SER A 587 -21.20 9.14 19.70
C SER A 587 -22.04 8.60 18.54
N HIS A 588 -21.53 8.70 17.32
CA HIS A 588 -22.18 8.15 16.14
C HIS A 588 -21.17 7.79 15.04
N ASN A 589 -21.57 6.89 14.15
CA ASN A 589 -20.78 6.55 12.98
C ASN A 589 -21.00 7.60 11.87
N VAL A 590 -19.91 8.08 11.27
CA VAL A 590 -19.93 9.03 10.15
C VAL A 590 -19.38 8.34 8.92
N ILE A 591 -20.13 8.42 7.81
CA ILE A 591 -19.71 7.90 6.51
C ILE A 591 -18.52 8.71 5.98
N THR A 592 -17.56 8.02 5.37
CA THR A 592 -16.40 8.63 4.70
C THR A 592 -16.16 7.98 3.34
N GLY A 593 -15.14 8.43 2.62
CA GLY A 593 -14.90 8.04 1.23
C GLY A 593 -14.70 6.53 1.04
N GLY A 594 -15.25 6.04 -0.07
CA GLY A 594 -15.11 4.65 -0.50
C GLY A 594 -16.11 3.70 0.13
N VAL A 595 -15.99 2.43 -0.24
CA VAL A 595 -16.86 1.35 0.19
C VAL A 595 -16.03 0.16 0.68
N ARG A 596 -16.72 -0.70 1.43
CA ARG A 596 -16.20 -1.97 1.96
C ARG A 596 -17.18 -3.11 1.71
N VAL A 597 -16.68 -4.33 1.75
CA VAL A 597 -17.49 -5.54 1.57
C VAL A 597 -18.41 -5.72 2.79
N LYS A 598 -19.71 -5.59 2.54
CA LYS A 598 -20.76 -5.83 3.53
C LYS A 598 -20.95 -7.32 3.78
N LYS A 599 -21.09 -8.07 2.69
CA LYS A 599 -21.49 -9.48 2.70
C LYS A 599 -21.05 -10.18 1.43
N THR A 600 -20.68 -11.45 1.55
CA THR A 600 -20.50 -12.35 0.40
C THR A 600 -21.42 -13.55 0.54
N SER A 601 -21.99 -13.99 -0.58
CA SER A 601 -22.86 -15.16 -0.64
C SER A 601 -22.38 -16.07 -1.77
N ASN A 602 -21.91 -17.27 -1.42
CA ASN A 602 -21.40 -18.25 -2.39
C ASN A 602 -22.46 -19.32 -2.65
N TYR A 603 -22.91 -19.40 -3.90
CA TYR A 603 -23.89 -20.36 -4.38
C TYR A 603 -23.18 -21.44 -5.19
N LYS A 604 -23.55 -22.71 -4.96
CA LYS A 604 -22.97 -23.83 -5.71
C LYS A 604 -23.47 -23.87 -7.16
N SER A 605 -24.73 -23.48 -7.37
CA SER A 605 -25.41 -23.38 -8.66
C SER A 605 -26.65 -22.49 -8.53
N ASP A 606 -27.21 -22.05 -9.67
CA ASP A 606 -28.42 -21.20 -9.73
C ASP A 606 -29.67 -21.85 -9.09
N ASP A 607 -29.71 -23.18 -9.00
CA ASP A 607 -30.84 -23.94 -8.43
C ASP A 607 -30.75 -24.14 -6.90
N ASN A 608 -29.61 -23.81 -6.27
CA ASN A 608 -29.40 -24.03 -4.84
C ASN A 608 -29.65 -22.74 -4.03
N LEU A 609 -30.75 -22.72 -3.26
CA LEU A 609 -31.18 -21.55 -2.48
C LEU A 609 -30.40 -21.31 -1.17
N ASN A 610 -29.51 -22.23 -0.76
CA ASN A 610 -28.76 -22.12 0.50
C ASN A 610 -27.28 -21.74 0.25
N PRO A 611 -26.95 -20.44 0.19
CA PRO A 611 -25.58 -19.99 0.02
C PRO A 611 -24.73 -20.16 1.29
N ILE A 612 -23.42 -20.28 1.10
CA ILE A 612 -22.46 -20.04 2.19
C ILE A 612 -22.29 -18.54 2.32
N ILE A 613 -22.79 -17.97 3.41
CA ILE A 613 -22.79 -16.54 3.67
C ILE A 613 -21.63 -16.16 4.60
N LYS A 614 -20.96 -15.05 4.30
CA LYS A 614 -20.12 -14.33 5.25
C LYS A 614 -20.63 -12.89 5.37
N ARG A 615 -21.01 -12.47 6.58
CA ARG A 615 -21.39 -11.09 6.91
C ARG A 615 -20.25 -10.44 7.68
N TYR A 616 -19.78 -9.29 7.20
CA TYR A 616 -18.64 -8.57 7.78
C TYR A 616 -19.15 -7.37 8.58
N TYR A 617 -18.73 -7.27 9.83
CA TYR A 617 -18.93 -6.12 10.70
C TYR A 617 -17.58 -5.49 11.02
N TYR A 618 -17.44 -4.20 10.79
CA TYR A 618 -16.17 -3.48 11.00
C TYR A 618 -16.07 -2.95 12.43
N SER A 619 -16.42 -3.81 13.37
CA SER A 619 -16.66 -3.52 14.78
C SER A 619 -16.33 -4.76 15.63
N LYS A 620 -16.36 -4.60 16.95
CA LYS A 620 -16.18 -5.73 17.89
C LYS A 620 -17.43 -6.60 17.94
N ILE A 621 -17.25 -7.89 18.19
CA ILE A 621 -18.36 -8.85 18.15
C ILE A 621 -19.45 -8.55 19.20
N ASN A 622 -19.08 -7.90 20.31
CA ASN A 622 -20.00 -7.49 21.37
C ASN A 622 -20.55 -6.06 21.24
N LYS A 623 -20.17 -5.32 20.18
CA LYS A 623 -20.58 -3.93 19.90
C LYS A 623 -20.66 -3.70 18.40
N LEU A 624 -21.51 -4.47 17.72
CA LEU A 624 -21.57 -4.51 16.25
C LEU A 624 -21.93 -3.16 15.61
N ASP A 625 -22.68 -2.31 16.31
CA ASP A 625 -23.14 -1.01 15.82
C ASP A 625 -22.10 0.12 15.90
N ILE A 626 -20.95 -0.10 16.55
CA ILE A 626 -19.92 0.93 16.73
C ILE A 626 -18.73 0.64 15.84
N SER A 627 -18.53 1.49 14.83
CA SER A 627 -17.41 1.36 13.91
C SER A 627 -16.07 1.42 14.62
N SER A 628 -15.16 0.54 14.23
CA SER A 628 -13.76 0.56 14.66
C SER A 628 -12.83 1.29 13.67
N GLY A 629 -13.42 1.97 12.68
CA GLY A 629 -12.69 2.69 11.64
C GLY A 629 -11.85 3.84 12.22
N ASN A 630 -10.60 3.92 11.79
CA ASN A 630 -9.73 5.07 11.98
C ASN A 630 -9.71 5.86 10.68
N LYS A 631 -10.27 7.07 10.70
CA LYS A 631 -10.30 7.96 9.54
C LYS A 631 -8.86 8.32 9.15
N GLY A 632 -8.51 8.07 7.89
CA GLY A 632 -7.25 8.53 7.27
C GLY A 632 -7.20 10.06 7.11
N ALA A 633 -6.23 10.56 6.34
CA ALA A 633 -6.10 11.99 6.06
C ALA A 633 -7.26 12.54 5.20
N ASP A 634 -7.53 13.84 5.35
CA ASP A 634 -8.43 14.54 4.46
C ASP A 634 -7.77 14.72 3.08
N PRO A 635 -8.51 14.53 1.98
CA PRO A 635 -7.95 14.49 0.61
C PRO A 635 -7.75 15.87 -0.04
N PHE A 636 -7.90 16.95 0.73
CA PHE A 636 -7.65 18.33 0.30
C PHE A 636 -6.67 19.00 1.26
N PHE A 637 -5.89 19.95 0.74
CA PHE A 637 -4.88 20.65 1.51
C PHE A 637 -5.31 22.06 1.82
N ILE A 638 -5.03 22.49 3.04
CA ILE A 638 -5.16 23.88 3.45
C ILE A 638 -3.76 24.37 3.80
N SER A 639 -3.33 25.47 3.20
CA SER A 639 -2.02 26.09 3.44
C SER A 639 -2.15 27.60 3.55
N LYS A 640 -1.13 28.25 4.13
CA LYS A 640 -1.03 29.71 4.15
C LYS A 640 -0.27 30.21 2.92
N GLY A 641 -0.74 31.29 2.32
CA GLY A 641 -0.04 32.05 1.30
C GLY A 641 0.22 33.50 1.72
N TYR A 642 0.97 34.21 0.89
CA TYR A 642 1.26 35.62 1.09
C TYR A 642 1.17 36.35 -0.25
N LYS A 643 0.58 37.55 -0.24
CA LYS A 643 0.43 38.41 -1.42
C LYS A 643 1.01 39.77 -1.15
N LEU A 644 1.79 40.31 -2.08
CA LEU A 644 2.28 41.68 -1.98
C LEU A 644 1.10 42.66 -2.06
N VAL A 645 0.95 43.48 -1.02
CA VAL A 645 -0.14 44.46 -0.89
C VAL A 645 0.37 45.86 -1.20
N ASP A 646 1.58 46.19 -0.75
CA ASP A 646 2.18 47.51 -0.95
C ASP A 646 3.71 47.45 -1.02
N SER A 647 4.30 48.32 -1.84
CA SER A 647 5.74 48.39 -2.09
C SER A 647 6.43 49.28 -1.05
N PRO A 648 7.63 48.93 -0.56
CA PRO A 648 8.45 47.85 -1.06
C PRO A 648 8.26 46.49 -0.37
N PHE A 649 7.56 46.36 0.78
CA PHE A 649 7.55 45.07 1.53
C PHE A 649 6.32 44.80 2.43
N THR A 650 5.12 45.23 2.05
CA THR A 650 3.90 44.90 2.83
C THR A 650 3.21 43.66 2.25
N TYR A 651 3.13 42.58 3.02
CA TYR A 651 2.52 41.32 2.60
C TYR A 651 1.26 41.01 3.39
N GLY A 652 0.19 40.67 2.68
CA GLY A 652 -1.05 40.17 3.25
C GLY A 652 -1.06 38.66 3.26
N THR A 653 -1.53 38.09 4.36
CA THR A 653 -1.64 36.64 4.53
C THR A 653 -2.91 36.14 3.85
N THR A 654 -2.79 35.03 3.13
CA THR A 654 -3.91 34.31 2.51
C THR A 654 -4.00 32.89 3.06
N ILE A 655 -5.19 32.30 2.98
CA ILE A 655 -5.43 30.87 3.15
C ILE A 655 -5.75 30.30 1.77
N ASN A 656 -5.14 29.15 1.47
CA ASN A 656 -5.28 28.47 0.21
C ASN A 656 -5.83 27.08 0.45
N VAL A 657 -6.85 26.71 -0.32
CA VAL A 657 -7.44 25.37 -0.32
C VAL A 657 -7.13 24.74 -1.67
N THR A 658 -6.42 23.63 -1.69
CA THR A 658 -6.14 22.89 -2.93
C THR A 658 -6.86 21.55 -2.92
N SER A 659 -7.47 21.23 -4.06
CA SER A 659 -8.03 19.90 -4.31
C SER A 659 -7.36 19.31 -5.54
N SER A 660 -6.81 18.12 -5.39
CA SER A 660 -6.15 17.38 -6.47
C SER A 660 -6.56 15.92 -6.41
N SER A 661 -7.21 15.44 -7.48
CA SER A 661 -7.54 14.02 -7.59
C SER A 661 -6.31 13.15 -7.84
N LEU A 662 -5.18 13.73 -8.26
CA LEU A 662 -3.91 13.00 -8.42
C LEU A 662 -3.48 12.32 -7.11
N ILE A 663 -3.58 13.07 -6.02
CA ILE A 663 -3.16 12.59 -4.70
C ILE A 663 -4.06 11.44 -4.27
N ASN A 664 -5.37 11.56 -4.47
CA ASN A 664 -6.28 10.46 -4.22
C ASN A 664 -5.97 9.23 -5.06
N LEU A 665 -5.63 9.37 -6.35
CA LEU A 665 -5.39 8.23 -7.24
C LEU A 665 -4.09 7.47 -6.91
N PHE A 666 -3.05 8.18 -6.46
CA PHE A 666 -1.69 7.64 -6.35
C PHE A 666 -1.14 7.62 -4.91
N ASP A 667 -1.96 7.95 -3.89
CA ASP A 667 -1.58 7.85 -2.48
C ASP A 667 -1.57 6.40 -1.97
N THR A 668 -0.47 6.02 -1.31
CA THR A 668 -0.12 4.67 -0.88
C THR A 668 -0.48 4.37 0.57
N GLY A 669 -1.73 4.70 0.95
CA GLY A 669 -2.39 4.08 2.10
C GLY A 669 -2.89 5.06 3.15
N ASN A 670 -2.69 6.36 2.97
CA ASN A 670 -2.93 7.34 4.03
C ASN A 670 -4.35 7.92 4.02
N ASN A 671 -5.01 7.94 2.87
CA ASN A 671 -6.43 8.30 2.75
C ASN A 671 -7.40 7.11 3.01
N SER A 672 -6.89 5.91 3.28
CA SER A 672 -7.71 4.73 3.52
C SER A 672 -8.22 4.67 4.96
N VAL A 673 -9.42 4.13 5.15
CA VAL A 673 -9.92 3.79 6.48
C VAL A 673 -9.35 2.44 6.90
N PHE A 674 -8.75 2.39 8.09
CA PHE A 674 -8.31 1.14 8.70
C PHE A 674 -9.20 0.77 9.87
N TYR A 675 -9.68 -0.47 9.90
CA TYR A 675 -10.55 -1.00 10.93
C TYR A 675 -9.75 -1.80 11.95
N LYS A 676 -9.79 -1.34 13.20
CA LYS A 676 -9.07 -1.99 14.30
C LYS A 676 -9.66 -3.35 14.66
N TYR A 677 -10.97 -3.51 14.46
CA TYR A 677 -11.70 -4.74 14.74
C TYR A 677 -12.60 -5.10 13.56
N VAL A 678 -12.54 -6.36 13.15
CA VAL A 678 -13.45 -6.91 12.15
C VAL A 678 -14.05 -8.19 12.71
N SER A 679 -15.37 -8.24 12.80
CA SER A 679 -16.11 -9.43 13.20
C SER A 679 -16.79 -10.03 11.97
N ILE A 680 -16.65 -11.33 11.76
CA ILE A 680 -17.21 -12.05 10.62
C ILE A 680 -18.22 -13.06 11.16
N SER A 681 -19.47 -12.97 10.70
CA SER A 681 -20.48 -14.00 10.91
C SER A 681 -20.42 -15.01 9.75
N HIS A 682 -20.31 -16.30 10.09
CA HIS A 682 -20.50 -17.40 9.15
C HIS A 682 -21.99 -17.73 9.09
N GLY A 683 -22.76 -16.90 8.39
CA GLY A 683 -24.22 -16.93 8.39
C GLY A 683 -24.81 -15.58 8.05
N GLY A 684 -26.08 -15.38 8.42
CA GLY A 684 -26.74 -14.09 8.43
C GLY A 684 -26.26 -13.20 9.59
N ASP A 685 -27.13 -12.32 10.06
CA ASP A 685 -26.77 -11.37 11.12
C ASP A 685 -26.74 -12.00 12.53
N ASN A 686 -27.13 -13.28 12.68
CA ASN A 686 -27.21 -13.96 13.99
C ASN A 686 -26.09 -14.98 14.25
N PHE A 687 -25.02 -15.02 13.42
CA PHE A 687 -23.89 -15.93 13.62
C PHE A 687 -24.30 -17.42 13.64
N GLU A 688 -25.22 -17.81 12.77
CA GLU A 688 -25.89 -19.12 12.80
C GLU A 688 -24.91 -20.30 12.69
N ASN A 689 -23.76 -20.12 12.03
CA ASN A 689 -22.68 -21.13 11.99
C ASN A 689 -21.39 -20.63 12.66
N GLY A 690 -21.54 -19.75 13.65
CA GLY A 690 -20.44 -19.15 14.40
C GLY A 690 -19.82 -17.95 13.68
N GLY A 691 -18.62 -17.57 14.12
CA GLY A 691 -17.96 -16.39 13.60
C GLY A 691 -16.53 -16.20 14.06
N GLU A 692 -15.96 -15.07 13.67
CA GLU A 692 -14.58 -14.70 13.97
C GLU A 692 -14.50 -13.25 14.42
N GLU A 693 -13.60 -12.93 15.35
CA GLU A 693 -13.21 -11.55 15.67
C GLU A 693 -11.70 -11.40 15.41
N ILE A 694 -11.34 -10.42 14.59
CA ILE A 694 -9.96 -10.15 14.20
C ILE A 694 -9.60 -8.73 14.65
N LYS A 695 -8.46 -8.59 15.31
CA LYS A 695 -7.88 -7.32 15.74
C LYS A 695 -6.67 -7.01 14.87
N PHE A 696 -6.70 -5.86 14.22
CA PHE A 696 -5.59 -5.35 13.42
C PHE A 696 -4.85 -4.23 14.15
N ASN A 697 -3.61 -3.98 13.73
CA ASN A 697 -2.94 -2.74 14.09
C ASN A 697 -3.48 -1.58 13.24
N THR A 698 -3.67 -0.43 13.87
CA THR A 698 -4.18 0.81 13.29
C THR A 698 -3.50 2.00 13.97
N ASP A 699 -2.31 2.32 13.49
CA ASP A 699 -1.52 3.48 13.86
C ASP A 699 -1.87 4.67 12.94
N ARG A 700 -1.90 5.87 13.53
CA ARG A 700 -2.05 7.10 12.76
C ARG A 700 -0.70 7.52 12.22
N ASP A 701 -0.69 7.84 10.94
CA ASP A 701 0.43 8.53 10.35
C ASP A 701 0.38 10.01 10.73
N TYR A 702 1.55 10.61 10.93
CA TYR A 702 1.64 12.02 11.31
C TYR A 702 2.18 12.84 10.13
N PHE A 703 1.68 14.07 10.02
CA PHE A 703 2.26 15.08 9.16
C PHE A 703 3.69 15.39 9.61
N GLY A 704 4.57 15.68 8.65
CA GLY A 704 5.89 16.22 8.95
C GLY A 704 5.81 17.48 9.81
N GLU A 705 6.82 17.68 10.65
CA GLU A 705 6.96 18.84 11.51
C GLU A 705 7.45 20.04 10.68
N THR A 706 6.73 21.17 10.74
CA THR A 706 7.17 22.40 10.08
C THR A 706 8.24 23.08 10.94
N ILE A 707 9.40 23.36 10.35
CA ILE A 707 10.59 23.75 11.11
C ILE A 707 11.07 25.20 10.87
N ASN A 708 10.59 25.91 9.84
CA ASN A 708 10.97 27.31 9.61
C ASN A 708 9.80 28.19 9.13
N TYR A 709 9.68 29.39 9.74
CA TYR A 709 8.82 30.48 9.30
C TYR A 709 9.71 31.72 9.11
N SER A 710 10.16 31.99 7.89
CA SER A 710 11.00 33.16 7.59
C SER A 710 10.29 34.52 7.74
N ILE A 711 9.04 34.57 8.23
CA ILE A 711 8.31 35.82 8.51
C ILE A 711 7.58 35.68 9.86
N PRO A 712 7.86 36.54 10.86
CA PRO A 712 7.22 36.48 12.17
C PRO A 712 5.84 37.14 12.11
N LEU A 713 4.84 36.49 11.51
CA LEU A 713 3.47 37.01 11.52
C LEU A 713 2.46 35.90 11.85
N THR A 714 1.87 36.04 13.05
CA THR A 714 0.80 35.25 13.68
C THR A 714 1.11 33.80 14.11
N PRO A 715 1.29 33.54 15.43
CA PRO A 715 1.20 32.21 16.03
C PRO A 715 -0.20 31.60 15.83
N GLY A 716 -0.29 30.27 15.66
CA GLY A 716 -1.56 29.55 15.85
C GLY A 716 -2.27 29.05 14.58
N LEU A 717 -1.54 28.80 13.49
CA LEU A 717 -2.05 28.00 12.38
C LEU A 717 -0.90 27.10 11.90
N ASP A 718 -0.59 26.10 12.72
CA ASP A 718 0.40 25.05 12.46
C ASP A 718 -0.21 23.87 11.65
N ASP A 719 -1.41 24.06 11.09
CA ASP A 719 -2.13 23.05 10.33
C ASP A 719 -1.63 22.97 8.89
N ASN A 720 -0.36 22.59 8.73
CA ASN A 720 0.25 22.33 7.44
C ASN A 720 -0.09 20.89 7.02
N ARG A 721 -1.39 20.57 6.84
CA ARG A 721 -1.84 19.29 6.25
C ARG A 721 -1.24 19.03 4.87
N ALA A 722 -0.65 20.05 4.23
CA ALA A 722 0.18 19.93 3.04
C ALA A 722 1.50 19.17 3.28
N ALA A 723 1.96 19.01 4.52
CA ALA A 723 3.20 18.33 4.86
C ALA A 723 3.22 16.88 4.37
N THR A 724 4.38 16.44 3.84
CA THR A 724 4.61 15.03 3.52
C THR A 724 4.38 14.18 4.77
N LEU A 725 3.48 13.21 4.66
CA LEU A 725 3.21 12.27 5.74
C LEU A 725 4.45 11.41 5.99
N THR A 726 4.67 11.12 7.27
CA THR A 726 5.68 10.16 7.73
C THR A 726 5.31 8.74 7.27
N ASN A 727 5.98 7.70 7.75
CA ASN A 727 5.52 6.32 7.54
C ASN A 727 5.32 5.60 8.88
N PHE A 728 4.86 6.30 9.92
CA PHE A 728 4.58 5.69 11.23
C PHE A 728 3.43 4.68 11.16
N GLY A 729 2.50 4.87 10.22
CA GLY A 729 1.39 3.96 9.95
C GLY A 729 1.77 2.64 9.25
N PHE A 730 3.06 2.35 9.02
CA PHE A 730 3.50 1.18 8.26
C PHE A 730 3.12 -0.19 8.86
N LYS A 731 2.75 -0.25 10.16
CA LYS A 731 2.23 -1.45 10.81
C LYS A 731 0.72 -1.69 10.55
N ASN A 732 0.04 -0.77 9.88
CA ASN A 732 -1.40 -0.83 9.65
C ASN A 732 -1.81 -2.14 8.97
N GLY A 733 -2.92 -2.72 9.42
CA GLY A 733 -3.48 -3.95 8.86
C GLY A 733 -2.73 -5.25 9.21
N LEU A 734 -1.64 -5.21 9.99
CA LEU A 734 -1.06 -6.42 10.58
C LEU A 734 -2.04 -7.06 11.58
N GLU A 735 -2.26 -8.37 11.47
CA GLU A 735 -3.18 -9.13 12.33
C GLU A 735 -2.54 -9.41 13.70
N LEU A 736 -3.03 -8.73 14.73
CA LEU A 736 -2.53 -8.88 16.11
C LEU A 736 -3.18 -10.06 16.83
N LYS A 737 -4.48 -10.29 16.59
CA LYS A 737 -5.24 -11.35 17.27
C LYS A 737 -6.43 -11.80 16.41
N ARG A 738 -6.71 -13.09 16.40
CA ARG A 738 -7.92 -13.69 15.81
C ARG A 738 -8.55 -14.66 16.80
N LYS A 739 -9.87 -14.59 16.93
CA LYS A 739 -10.68 -15.51 17.74
C LYS A 739 -11.73 -16.14 16.84
N ILE A 740 -11.92 -17.45 16.96
CA ILE A 740 -12.95 -18.20 16.24
C ILE A 740 -13.96 -18.72 17.25
N PHE A 741 -15.25 -18.57 16.93
CA PHE A 741 -16.37 -18.91 17.79
C PHE A 741 -17.31 -19.90 17.13
N ASP A 742 -17.95 -20.74 17.93
CA ASP A 742 -19.08 -21.59 17.49
C ASP A 742 -20.38 -20.79 17.34
N ALA A 743 -21.47 -21.46 16.96
CA ALA A 743 -22.80 -20.84 16.78
C ALA A 743 -23.42 -20.29 18.07
N ASN A 744 -22.95 -20.72 19.25
CA ASN A 744 -23.36 -20.17 20.55
C ASN A 744 -22.40 -19.06 21.03
N LEU A 745 -21.45 -18.65 20.18
CA LEU A 745 -20.38 -17.70 20.46
C LEU A 745 -19.41 -18.16 21.58
N ASN A 746 -19.25 -19.46 21.79
CA ASN A 746 -18.17 -19.98 22.62
C ASN A 746 -16.86 -19.98 21.83
N LEU A 747 -15.76 -19.64 22.50
CA LEU A 747 -14.42 -19.60 21.88
C LEU A 747 -13.93 -21.00 21.54
N GLN A 748 -13.62 -21.25 20.26
CA GLN A 748 -13.12 -22.53 19.73
C GLN A 748 -11.62 -22.49 19.48
N SER A 749 -11.09 -21.34 19.04
CA SER A 749 -9.66 -21.12 18.92
C SER A 749 -9.28 -19.64 19.04
N GLU A 750 -8.05 -19.38 19.48
CA GLU A 750 -7.44 -18.05 19.42
C GLU A 750 -6.04 -18.13 18.79
N LYS A 751 -5.71 -17.14 17.97
CA LYS A 751 -4.37 -16.88 17.44
C LYS A 751 -3.95 -15.49 17.89
N GLU A 752 -2.74 -15.36 18.42
CA GLU A 752 -2.15 -14.09 18.83
C GLU A 752 -0.76 -13.96 18.20
N THR A 753 -0.52 -12.82 17.54
CA THR A 753 0.73 -12.53 16.86
C THR A 753 1.38 -11.34 17.55
N ILE A 754 2.58 -11.55 18.09
CA ILE A 754 3.40 -10.50 18.69
C ILE A 754 4.42 -10.09 17.64
N TYR A 755 4.36 -8.82 17.23
CA TYR A 755 5.30 -8.24 16.29
C TYR A 755 6.42 -7.52 17.01
N GLU A 756 7.64 -7.68 16.52
CA GLU A 756 8.81 -6.94 16.98
C GLU A 756 9.37 -6.09 15.84
N THR A 757 10.06 -5.00 16.21
CA THR A 757 10.72 -4.10 15.26
C THR A 757 12.20 -4.05 15.54
N ILE A 758 13.00 -4.41 14.56
CA ILE A 758 14.46 -4.32 14.67
C ILE A 758 14.92 -3.01 14.01
N PRO A 759 15.55 -2.10 14.76
CA PRO A 759 16.17 -0.92 14.18
C PRO A 759 17.38 -1.36 13.34
N LEU A 760 17.37 -1.04 12.05
CA LEU A 760 18.58 -1.09 11.25
C LEU A 760 19.54 0.01 11.73
N THR A 761 20.84 -0.14 11.46
CA THR A 761 21.93 0.75 11.90
C THR A 761 21.72 2.23 11.53
N GLU A 762 20.78 2.54 10.63
CA GLU A 762 20.26 3.89 10.33
C GLU A 762 18.72 3.89 10.19
N SER A 763 18.01 3.44 11.22
CA SER A 763 16.54 3.22 11.22
C SER A 763 15.64 4.45 10.97
N VAL A 764 16.20 5.66 11.02
CA VAL A 764 15.45 6.92 10.82
C VAL A 764 16.19 7.79 9.82
N GLN A 765 15.61 7.96 8.63
CA GLN A 765 16.05 8.95 7.67
C GLN A 765 15.20 10.21 7.82
N TYR A 766 15.86 11.34 8.05
CA TYR A 766 15.21 12.65 8.06
C TYR A 766 15.16 13.20 6.63
N ASN A 767 13.95 13.48 6.17
CA ASN A 767 13.67 14.08 4.88
C ASN A 767 13.01 15.44 5.05
N PHE A 768 13.18 16.31 4.06
CA PHE A 768 12.82 17.72 4.17
C PHE A 768 12.10 18.16 2.90
N ARG A 769 10.79 18.34 2.97
CA ARG A 769 10.08 19.01 1.90
C ARG A 769 10.29 20.51 1.99
N VAL A 770 10.75 21.14 0.91
CA VAL A 770 10.96 22.59 0.83
C VAL A 770 9.98 23.20 -0.16
N GLU A 771 9.04 23.99 0.36
CA GLU A 771 8.06 24.72 -0.44
C GLU A 771 8.45 26.18 -0.60
N VAL A 772 8.28 26.73 -1.80
CA VAL A 772 8.53 28.14 -2.10
C VAL A 772 7.17 28.82 -2.26
N PRO A 773 6.69 29.61 -1.28
CA PRO A 773 5.35 30.20 -1.34
C PRO A 773 5.26 31.35 -2.36
N TYR A 774 6.39 31.95 -2.77
CA TYR A 774 6.49 32.99 -3.81
C TYR A 774 7.95 33.27 -4.23
N HIS A 775 8.18 33.69 -5.49
CA HIS A 775 9.52 33.87 -6.09
C HIS A 775 10.11 35.30 -6.01
N ASP A 776 9.34 36.39 -5.85
CA ASP A 776 9.94 37.74 -5.83
C ASP A 776 10.26 38.21 -4.41
N LEU A 777 11.56 38.19 -4.07
CA LEU A 777 12.14 39.08 -3.08
C LEU A 777 13.48 39.62 -3.58
N ALA A 778 13.46 40.87 -4.06
CA ALA A 778 14.67 41.64 -4.32
C ALA A 778 15.12 42.32 -3.02
N ASN A 779 15.92 41.62 -2.21
CA ASN A 779 16.94 42.25 -1.37
C ASN A 779 17.93 41.19 -0.86
N SER A 780 19.22 41.44 -1.13
CA SER A 780 20.34 40.83 -0.44
C SER A 780 20.56 41.58 0.88
N SER A 781 20.39 40.95 2.03
CA SER A 781 20.85 41.50 3.31
C SER A 781 22.14 40.79 3.75
N ASN A 782 23.10 41.57 4.25
CA ASN A 782 24.26 41.02 4.96
C ASN A 782 23.77 40.47 6.29
N ASN A 783 23.45 39.18 6.37
CA ASN A 783 23.19 38.56 7.67
C ASN A 783 24.50 38.03 8.25
N LEU A 784 24.56 38.06 9.58
CA LEU A 784 25.71 37.63 10.35
C LEU A 784 25.43 36.22 10.88
N TYR A 785 26.28 35.26 10.52
CA TYR A 785 26.25 33.92 11.10
C TYR A 785 27.30 33.82 12.20
N ASN A 786 26.87 33.51 13.42
CA ASN A 786 27.74 33.39 14.58
C ASN A 786 28.13 31.92 14.78
N CYS A 787 29.40 31.58 14.58
CA CYS A 787 29.88 30.20 14.68
C CYS A 787 29.65 29.60 16.08
N SER A 788 28.88 28.51 16.17
CA SER A 788 28.71 27.72 17.40
C SER A 788 29.88 26.74 17.60
N GLN A 789 30.03 26.20 18.82
CA GLN A 789 31.06 25.20 19.11
C GLN A 789 30.93 23.97 18.20
N GLU A 790 29.71 23.46 18.02
CA GLU A 790 29.42 22.33 17.13
C GLU A 790 29.81 22.65 15.67
N ALA A 791 29.45 23.84 15.17
CA ALA A 791 29.77 24.28 13.81
C ALA A 791 31.28 24.46 13.55
N THR A 792 32.08 24.68 14.59
CA THR A 792 33.54 24.81 14.50
C THR A 792 34.26 23.46 14.48
N GLU A 793 33.60 22.41 14.92
CA GLU A 793 34.11 21.03 14.93
C GLU A 793 33.52 20.18 13.79
N TYR A 794 32.52 20.71 13.07
CA TYR A 794 31.78 19.98 12.05
C TYR A 794 32.53 19.88 10.71
N SER A 795 32.95 18.67 10.37
CA SER A 795 33.34 18.27 9.02
C SER A 795 32.80 16.87 8.70
N TYR A 796 32.68 16.56 7.41
CA TYR A 796 32.24 15.24 6.94
C TYR A 796 33.13 14.76 5.80
N ASN A 797 33.24 13.45 5.61
CA ASN A 797 34.09 12.89 4.57
C ASN A 797 33.30 12.73 3.26
N SER A 798 33.84 13.23 2.17
CA SER A 798 33.45 12.88 0.81
C SER A 798 34.14 11.58 0.37
N THR A 799 33.56 10.95 -0.64
CA THR A 799 34.10 9.78 -1.31
C THR A 799 34.56 10.11 -2.73
N GLU A 800 35.69 9.53 -3.15
CA GLU A 800 36.16 9.46 -4.53
C GLU A 800 36.33 7.99 -4.92
N CYS A 801 36.63 7.74 -6.18
CA CYS A 801 36.78 6.41 -6.68
C CYS A 801 38.20 5.85 -6.63
N SER A 802 38.32 4.56 -6.29
CA SER A 802 39.59 3.84 -6.28
C SER A 802 40.21 3.62 -7.66
N THR A 803 39.50 3.96 -8.76
CA THR A 803 39.95 3.77 -10.15
C THR A 803 39.50 4.92 -11.06
N ASN A 804 40.30 5.25 -12.07
CA ASN A 804 39.96 6.28 -13.07
C ASN A 804 38.80 5.82 -13.98
N HIS A 805 37.65 6.50 -13.88
CA HIS A 805 36.47 6.27 -14.73
C HIS A 805 35.56 7.52 -14.71
N THR A 806 34.40 7.48 -15.39
CA THR A 806 33.40 8.57 -15.42
C THR A 806 32.61 8.65 -14.11
N HIS A 807 32.32 9.84 -13.61
CA HIS A 807 31.51 10.05 -12.40
C HIS A 807 30.15 10.67 -12.74
N ALA A 808 29.10 10.35 -11.97
CA ALA A 808 27.91 11.21 -11.88
C ALA A 808 28.15 12.25 -10.77
N SER A 809 27.93 13.55 -11.04
CA SER A 809 28.10 14.58 -10.00
C SER A 809 26.80 14.70 -9.21
N VAL A 810 26.74 14.11 -8.03
CA VAL A 810 25.46 13.92 -7.34
C VAL A 810 25.36 14.63 -5.99
N ASN A 811 26.12 15.72 -5.75
CA ASN A 811 25.97 16.73 -4.67
C ASN A 811 27.31 17.08 -3.99
N LEU A 812 27.29 17.92 -2.94
CA LEU A 812 28.46 18.18 -2.09
C LEU A 812 28.98 16.92 -1.39
N ASP A 813 28.26 15.80 -1.37
CA ASP A 813 28.72 14.55 -0.74
C ASP A 813 29.88 13.83 -1.49
N GLY A 814 30.30 14.32 -2.67
CA GLY A 814 31.46 13.84 -3.42
C GLY A 814 31.12 13.21 -4.78
N PHE A 815 32.14 12.61 -5.42
CA PHE A 815 31.99 11.87 -6.68
C PHE A 815 31.83 10.38 -6.38
N TYR A 816 30.63 9.83 -6.59
CA TYR A 816 30.41 8.40 -6.39
C TYR A 816 30.91 7.59 -7.59
N CYS A 817 31.60 6.48 -7.30
CA CYS A 817 31.98 5.49 -8.31
C CYS A 817 30.72 4.94 -8.98
N ILE A 818 30.69 4.98 -10.31
CA ILE A 818 29.69 4.29 -11.13
C ILE A 818 30.31 3.13 -11.92
N ALA A 819 31.64 2.92 -11.82
CA ALA A 819 32.30 1.78 -12.45
C ALA A 819 32.06 0.47 -11.69
N LYS A 820 31.67 -0.56 -12.44
CA LYS A 820 31.57 -1.95 -11.97
C LYS A 820 32.87 -2.39 -11.29
N ASN A 821 32.78 -2.84 -10.04
CA ASN A 821 33.87 -3.29 -9.18
C ASN A 821 34.83 -2.20 -8.66
N ALA A 822 34.48 -0.91 -8.79
CA ALA A 822 35.24 0.17 -8.17
C ALA A 822 34.64 0.55 -6.81
N ASN A 823 35.49 0.78 -5.80
CA ASN A 823 35.03 1.12 -4.46
C ASN A 823 35.09 2.62 -4.23
N ASN A 824 34.04 3.15 -3.61
CA ASN A 824 34.08 4.48 -3.01
C ASN A 824 35.12 4.47 -1.89
N VAL A 825 36.20 5.23 -2.06
CA VAL A 825 37.25 5.44 -1.05
C VAL A 825 37.11 6.83 -0.46
N PRO A 826 37.25 7.01 0.87
CA PRO A 826 37.21 8.33 1.48
C PRO A 826 38.29 9.23 0.88
N SER A 827 37.93 10.44 0.43
CA SER A 827 38.85 11.24 -0.39
C SER A 827 39.15 12.63 0.16
N GLN A 828 38.16 13.36 0.71
CA GLN A 828 38.37 14.67 1.33
C GLN A 828 37.40 14.94 2.47
N SER A 829 37.86 15.61 3.52
CA SER A 829 36.97 16.18 4.55
C SER A 829 36.39 17.49 4.03
N ILE A 830 35.08 17.55 3.84
CA ILE A 830 34.33 18.78 3.55
C ILE A 830 33.98 19.43 4.88
N ASN A 831 34.44 20.65 5.01
CA ASN A 831 34.44 21.38 6.25
C ASN A 831 33.29 22.39 6.22
N HIS A 832 32.54 22.49 7.33
CA HIS A 832 31.58 23.56 7.50
C HIS A 832 32.29 24.93 7.40
N SER A 833 31.60 25.99 6.94
CA SER A 833 32.19 27.34 6.83
C SER A 833 32.82 27.87 8.14
N CYS A 834 32.41 27.35 9.31
CA CYS A 834 32.99 27.66 10.61
C CYS A 834 34.08 26.69 11.09
N TYR A 835 34.37 25.61 10.37
CA TYR A 835 35.29 24.57 10.79
C TYR A 835 36.66 25.14 11.12
N GLN A 836 37.20 24.80 12.29
CA GLN A 836 38.46 25.31 12.86
C GLN A 836 38.51 26.83 13.09
N LEU A 837 37.41 27.56 12.92
CA LEU A 837 37.32 28.95 13.37
C LEU A 837 37.05 29.00 14.88
N PRO A 838 37.45 30.07 15.58
CA PRO A 838 37.06 30.26 16.98
C PRO A 838 35.54 30.28 17.14
N VAL A 839 35.04 29.72 18.24
CA VAL A 839 33.64 29.89 18.65
C VAL A 839 33.33 31.37 18.75
N HIS A 840 32.16 31.75 18.26
CA HIS A 840 31.70 33.11 18.07
C HIS A 840 32.34 33.93 16.94
N THR A 841 33.07 33.29 16.03
CA THR A 841 33.47 33.95 14.77
C THR A 841 32.22 34.35 13.98
N ILE A 842 32.17 35.61 13.55
CA ILE A 842 31.04 36.13 12.78
C ILE A 842 31.38 36.06 11.29
N LEU A 843 30.69 35.19 10.57
CA LEU A 843 30.74 35.12 9.11
C LEU A 843 29.72 36.10 8.52
N THR A 844 30.14 36.88 7.53
CA THR A 844 29.23 37.74 6.76
C THR A 844 28.98 37.09 5.41
N HIS A 845 27.72 36.87 5.08
CA HIS A 845 27.32 36.33 3.78
C HIS A 845 26.21 37.19 3.18
N ASN A 846 26.23 37.36 1.86
CA ASN A 846 25.10 37.93 1.14
C ASN A 846 23.99 36.89 1.14
N PHE A 847 22.88 37.15 1.82
CA PHE A 847 21.72 36.28 1.79
C PHE A 847 20.57 36.96 1.06
N HIS A 848 19.86 36.22 0.22
CA HIS A 848 18.52 36.62 -0.19
C HIS A 848 17.57 36.36 0.99
N ASN A 849 16.63 37.27 1.28
CA ASN A 849 15.56 36.95 2.23
C ASN A 849 14.71 35.83 1.62
N GLN A 850 14.75 34.64 2.21
CA GLN A 850 14.12 33.47 1.62
C GLN A 850 12.73 33.21 2.19
N ASN A 851 11.73 33.26 1.30
CA ASN A 851 10.40 32.74 1.55
C ASN A 851 10.39 31.26 1.21
N VAL A 852 10.79 30.40 2.16
CA VAL A 852 10.60 28.95 2.05
C VAL A 852 9.92 28.41 3.29
N THR A 853 9.05 27.43 3.12
CA THR A 853 8.49 26.63 4.20
C THR A 853 9.14 25.26 4.16
N ILE A 854 9.77 24.86 5.26
CA ILE A 854 10.48 23.59 5.34
C ILE A 854 9.70 22.68 6.28
N THR A 855 9.33 21.51 5.76
CA THR A 855 8.65 20.46 6.50
C THR A 855 9.59 19.28 6.66
N LYS A 856 9.99 18.99 7.89
CA LYS A 856 10.80 17.83 8.26
C LYS A 856 9.89 16.62 8.47
N TYR A 857 10.13 15.53 7.77
CA TYR A 857 9.44 14.26 7.99
C TYR A 857 10.44 13.11 8.14
N LYS A 858 9.97 12.01 8.72
CA LYS A 858 10.77 10.81 8.98
C LYS A 858 10.31 9.69 8.05
N ASN A 859 11.27 9.10 7.35
CA ASN A 859 11.13 7.77 6.78
C ASN A 859 11.81 6.79 7.73
N LEU A 860 11.01 5.90 8.27
CA LEU A 860 11.42 4.83 9.15
C LEU A 860 11.64 3.57 8.34
N SER A 861 12.81 2.97 8.50
CA SER A 861 13.11 1.66 7.94
C SER A 861 13.31 0.72 9.11
N TYR A 862 12.30 -0.11 9.35
CA TYR A 862 12.32 -1.17 10.36
C TYR A 862 12.02 -2.50 9.69
N HIS A 863 12.66 -3.55 10.17
CA HIS A 863 12.13 -4.88 9.92
C HIS A 863 10.99 -5.14 10.92
N ILE A 864 9.76 -5.33 10.44
CA ILE A 864 8.65 -5.84 11.26
C ILE A 864 8.44 -7.29 10.90
N TYR A 865 8.38 -8.13 11.92
CA TYR A 865 8.11 -9.54 11.73
C TYR A 865 7.35 -10.12 12.93
N PRO A 866 6.62 -11.23 12.73
CA PRO A 866 5.86 -11.86 13.81
C PRO A 866 6.79 -12.66 14.72
N LYS A 867 7.45 -11.98 15.67
CA LYS A 867 8.36 -12.57 16.67
C LYS A 867 7.83 -13.85 17.29
N THR A 868 6.56 -13.82 17.69
CA THR A 868 5.87 -14.99 18.24
C THR A 868 4.48 -15.09 17.64
N ILE A 869 4.12 -16.28 17.17
CA ILE A 869 2.76 -16.65 16.77
C ILE A 869 2.30 -17.71 17.75
N LEU A 870 1.29 -17.41 18.56
CA LEU A 870 0.69 -18.32 19.54
C LEU A 870 -0.72 -18.70 19.07
N GLU A 871 -1.01 -19.99 18.99
CA GLU A 871 -2.32 -20.52 18.66
C GLU A 871 -2.80 -21.46 19.78
N LYS A 872 -4.06 -21.32 20.19
CA LYS A 872 -4.73 -22.21 21.13
C LYS A 872 -6.04 -22.70 20.54
N THR A 873 -6.33 -23.96 20.79
CA THR A 873 -7.62 -24.60 20.49
C THR A 873 -8.27 -25.03 21.79
N TYR A 874 -9.60 -25.01 21.83
CA TYR A 874 -10.37 -25.30 23.02
C TYR A 874 -11.33 -26.47 22.77
N PHE A 875 -11.59 -27.26 23.81
CA PHE A 875 -12.73 -28.17 23.86
C PHE A 875 -14.03 -27.39 24.09
N ASP A 876 -15.18 -28.03 23.83
CA ASP A 876 -16.51 -27.43 24.03
C ASP A 876 -16.77 -26.95 25.47
N ASN A 877 -16.05 -27.51 26.46
CA ASN A 877 -16.13 -27.11 27.86
C ASN A 877 -15.20 -25.93 28.23
N GLY A 878 -14.50 -25.34 27.25
CA GLY A 878 -13.62 -24.18 27.42
C GLY A 878 -12.19 -24.49 27.89
N PHE A 879 -11.84 -25.76 28.10
CA PHE A 879 -10.45 -26.13 28.41
C PHE A 879 -9.58 -26.18 27.15
N VAL A 880 -8.31 -25.81 27.27
CA VAL A 880 -7.36 -25.84 26.15
C VAL A 880 -7.07 -27.28 25.72
N SER A 881 -7.28 -27.59 24.45
CA SER A 881 -6.99 -28.91 23.86
C SER A 881 -5.57 -29.01 23.31
N ASN A 882 -5.09 -27.95 22.67
CA ASN A 882 -3.75 -27.89 22.09
C ASN A 882 -3.28 -26.43 22.05
N THR A 883 -2.00 -26.22 22.35
CA THR A 883 -1.32 -24.94 22.18
C THR A 883 -0.16 -25.12 21.21
N SER A 884 -0.04 -24.27 20.21
CA SER A 884 1.15 -24.20 19.35
C SER A 884 1.76 -22.81 19.37
N ALA A 885 3.09 -22.73 19.38
CA ALA A 885 3.82 -21.49 19.27
C ALA A 885 4.90 -21.60 18.21
N ILE A 886 5.09 -20.55 17.41
CA ILE A 886 6.23 -20.38 16.50
C ILE A 886 6.97 -19.14 16.97
N GLU A 887 8.28 -19.27 17.17
CA GLU A 887 9.20 -18.17 17.45
C GLU A 887 10.07 -17.93 16.21
N ILE A 888 10.26 -16.65 15.87
CA ILE A 888 11.04 -16.22 14.71
C ILE A 888 12.32 -15.52 15.20
N ARG A 889 13.42 -15.69 14.44
CA ARG A 889 14.75 -15.14 14.77
C ARG A 889 14.77 -13.61 14.71
N ASP A 890 15.62 -12.99 15.52
CA ASP A 890 15.86 -11.54 15.44
C ASP A 890 16.74 -11.20 14.23
N GLU A 891 17.87 -11.87 14.10
CA GLU A 891 18.88 -11.55 13.09
C GLU A 891 18.40 -11.83 11.67
N TYR A 892 17.51 -12.83 11.52
CA TYR A 892 16.92 -13.25 10.25
C TYR A 892 15.40 -13.45 10.41
N PRO A 893 14.64 -12.34 10.40
CA PRO A 893 13.23 -12.25 10.82
C PRO A 893 12.18 -12.88 9.88
N PHE A 894 12.61 -13.84 9.07
CA PHE A 894 11.81 -14.70 8.20
C PHE A 894 12.12 -16.19 8.44
N LEU A 895 13.10 -16.48 9.30
CA LEU A 895 13.51 -17.83 9.67
C LEU A 895 12.94 -18.19 11.03
N ASN A 896 12.23 -19.31 11.09
CA ASN A 896 11.75 -19.87 12.36
C ASN A 896 12.95 -20.24 13.24
N SER A 897 12.95 -19.86 14.51
CA SER A 897 13.94 -20.33 15.49
C SER A 897 13.46 -21.60 16.18
N ILE A 898 12.21 -21.57 16.66
CA ILE A 898 11.62 -22.63 17.48
C ILE A 898 10.13 -22.81 17.09
N SER A 899 9.66 -24.05 17.10
CA SER A 899 8.23 -24.35 17.15
C SER A 899 7.91 -25.23 18.35
N LYS A 900 6.81 -24.95 19.05
CA LYS A 900 6.35 -25.70 20.22
C LYS A 900 4.92 -26.16 20.00
N GLN A 901 4.59 -27.38 20.42
CA GLN A 901 3.22 -27.91 20.43
C GLN A 901 2.97 -28.63 21.75
N THR A 902 1.93 -28.24 22.49
CA THR A 902 1.55 -28.82 23.78
C THR A 902 0.14 -29.37 23.70
N ASN A 903 0.00 -30.69 23.87
CA ASN A 903 -1.30 -31.35 23.84
C ASN A 903 -2.03 -31.25 25.20
N SER A 904 -3.27 -31.75 25.26
CA SER A 904 -4.10 -31.71 26.47
C SER A 904 -3.59 -32.54 27.65
N LYS A 905 -2.53 -33.35 27.48
CA LYS A 905 -1.85 -34.09 28.55
C LYS A 905 -0.65 -33.34 29.13
N GLY A 906 -0.37 -32.13 28.64
CA GLY A 906 0.84 -31.39 29.01
C GLY A 906 2.11 -31.87 28.32
N GLU A 907 2.03 -32.82 27.37
CA GLU A 907 3.21 -33.25 26.60
C GLU A 907 3.59 -32.15 25.59
N LEU A 908 4.85 -31.71 25.63
CA LEU A 908 5.41 -30.67 24.77
C LEU A 908 6.28 -31.31 23.68
N LEU A 909 6.08 -30.93 22.42
CA LEU A 909 6.99 -31.19 21.31
C LEU A 909 7.63 -29.87 20.87
N GLU A 910 8.92 -29.70 21.14
CA GLU A 910 9.72 -28.55 20.73
C GLU A 910 10.60 -28.92 19.54
N ARG A 911 10.61 -28.09 18.48
CA ARG A 911 11.55 -28.22 17.36
C ARG A 911 12.40 -26.95 17.25
N LYS A 912 13.71 -27.10 17.23
CA LYS A 912 14.67 -26.02 16.96
C LYS A 912 15.20 -26.14 15.53
N PHE A 913 15.29 -25.00 14.85
CA PHE A 913 15.75 -24.93 13.46
C PHE A 913 17.08 -24.19 13.39
N TYR A 914 18.02 -24.78 12.68
CA TYR A 914 19.34 -24.24 12.39
C TYR A 914 19.55 -24.16 10.88
N TYR A 915 20.12 -23.08 10.40
CA TYR A 915 20.29 -22.72 8.98
C TYR A 915 21.77 -22.59 8.65
N SER A 916 22.10 -22.43 7.38
CA SER A 916 23.49 -22.27 6.90
C SER A 916 24.25 -21.15 7.66
N LEU A 917 23.54 -20.08 8.01
CA LEU A 917 24.04 -18.93 8.77
C LEU A 917 24.55 -19.26 10.19
N ASP A 918 24.09 -20.36 10.80
CA ASP A 918 24.52 -20.79 12.14
C ASP A 918 25.88 -21.51 12.14
N PHE A 919 26.40 -21.81 10.94
CA PHE A 919 27.64 -22.55 10.75
C PHE A 919 28.65 -21.75 9.90
N PRO A 920 29.00 -20.51 10.27
CA PRO A 920 29.82 -19.61 9.43
C PRO A 920 31.27 -20.08 9.26
N THR A 921 31.73 -21.04 10.06
CA THR A 921 33.06 -21.64 9.93
C THR A 921 33.11 -22.76 8.90
N ASP A 922 31.96 -23.29 8.47
CA ASP A 922 31.87 -24.30 7.43
C ASP A 922 31.95 -23.62 6.04
N PRO A 923 32.93 -23.97 5.19
CA PRO A 923 33.10 -23.35 3.88
C PRO A 923 31.89 -23.52 2.95
N ILE A 924 31.18 -24.66 3.02
CA ILE A 924 30.03 -24.95 2.17
C ILE A 924 28.81 -24.19 2.65
N MET A 925 28.62 -24.08 3.97
CA MET A 925 27.56 -23.26 4.54
C MET A 925 27.77 -21.78 4.22
N SER A 926 29.03 -21.31 4.27
CA SER A 926 29.40 -19.95 3.85
C SER A 926 29.09 -19.70 2.37
N GLU A 927 29.31 -20.69 1.51
CA GLU A 927 28.96 -20.61 0.09
C GLU A 927 27.45 -20.57 -0.14
N LEU A 928 26.65 -21.35 0.60
CA LEU A 928 25.18 -21.25 0.57
C LEU A 928 24.71 -19.85 0.96
N VAL A 929 25.33 -19.24 1.98
CA VAL A 929 25.07 -17.85 2.39
C VAL A 929 25.43 -16.86 1.27
N ASN A 930 26.58 -17.02 0.63
CA ASN A 930 26.98 -16.18 -0.52
C ASN A 930 26.02 -16.29 -1.71
N GLN A 931 25.41 -17.47 -1.90
CA GLN A 931 24.37 -17.72 -2.90
C GLN A 931 22.98 -17.22 -2.49
N ASN A 932 22.84 -16.61 -1.29
CA ASN A 932 21.59 -16.22 -0.66
C ASN A 932 20.60 -17.40 -0.47
N ARG A 933 21.11 -18.63 -0.32
CA ARG A 933 20.34 -19.86 -0.03
C ARG A 933 20.32 -20.11 1.48
N ILE A 934 19.48 -19.34 2.19
CA ILE A 934 19.51 -19.25 3.66
C ILE A 934 18.19 -19.64 4.33
N SER A 935 17.14 -19.88 3.56
CA SER A 935 15.78 -20.21 4.03
C SER A 935 15.59 -21.68 4.45
N GLU A 936 16.42 -22.59 3.94
CA GLU A 936 16.28 -24.02 4.20
C GLU A 936 17.01 -24.43 5.50
N PRO A 937 16.33 -25.06 6.48
CA PRO A 937 17.00 -25.58 7.67
C PRO A 937 17.99 -26.70 7.31
N VAL A 938 19.24 -26.57 7.76
CA VAL A 938 20.31 -27.55 7.58
C VAL A 938 20.42 -28.51 8.77
N LEU A 939 19.92 -28.12 9.95
CA LEU A 939 19.77 -28.99 11.11
C LEU A 939 18.45 -28.69 11.83
N MET A 940 17.72 -29.74 12.19
CA MET A 940 16.49 -29.65 12.98
C MET A 940 16.61 -30.58 14.19
N VAL A 941 16.27 -30.08 15.38
CA VAL A 941 16.29 -30.86 16.63
C VAL A 941 14.88 -30.86 17.21
N SER A 942 14.26 -32.03 17.30
CA SER A 942 12.92 -32.23 17.86
C SER A 942 13.02 -32.95 19.20
N VAL A 943 12.49 -32.35 20.27
CA VAL A 943 12.47 -32.92 21.62
C VAL A 943 11.01 -32.99 22.10
N LYS A 944 10.58 -34.18 22.54
CA LYS A 944 9.28 -34.39 23.17
C LYS A 944 9.47 -34.56 24.68
N THR A 945 8.76 -33.79 25.50
CA THR A 945 8.78 -33.91 26.97
C THR A 945 7.38 -34.10 27.54
N ASP A 946 7.28 -34.62 28.77
CA ASP A 946 6.04 -34.62 29.56
C ASP A 946 5.86 -33.33 30.38
N GLU A 947 4.80 -33.27 31.19
CA GLU A 947 4.48 -32.12 32.07
C GLU A 947 5.53 -31.83 33.15
N ASN A 948 6.41 -32.80 33.47
CA ASN A 948 7.49 -32.68 34.45
C ASN A 948 8.85 -32.39 33.76
N ASN A 949 8.84 -32.07 32.46
CA ASN A 949 10.02 -31.87 31.61
C ASN A 949 10.90 -33.12 31.43
N ILE A 950 10.34 -34.33 31.60
CA ILE A 950 11.04 -35.59 31.30
C ILE A 950 11.03 -35.81 29.79
N ILE A 951 12.20 -36.05 29.19
CA ILE A 951 12.34 -36.33 27.76
C ILE A 951 11.74 -37.69 27.42
N LEU A 952 10.73 -37.70 26.56
CA LEU A 952 10.08 -38.89 26.00
C LEU A 952 10.75 -39.35 24.70
N SER A 953 11.24 -38.40 23.88
CA SER A 953 11.99 -38.69 22.64
C SER A 953 12.78 -37.47 22.18
N GLU A 954 13.91 -37.70 21.52
CA GLU A 954 14.69 -36.69 20.79
C GLU A 954 15.02 -37.24 19.40
N GLU A 955 14.89 -36.40 18.39
CA GLU A 955 15.26 -36.68 17.00
C GLU A 955 16.01 -35.48 16.42
N LYS A 956 17.15 -35.73 15.77
CA LYS A 956 17.92 -34.73 15.02
C LYS A 956 17.90 -35.10 13.56
N LEU A 957 17.70 -34.14 12.67
CA LEU A 957 17.80 -34.29 11.22
C LEU A 957 18.82 -33.28 10.68
N ARG A 958 19.88 -33.75 10.04
CA ARG A 958 20.94 -32.91 9.47
C ARG A 958 21.02 -33.12 7.95
N LYS A 959 21.16 -32.03 7.19
CA LYS A 959 21.45 -32.04 5.75
C LYS A 959 22.88 -31.57 5.54
N ASN A 960 23.71 -32.42 4.96
CA ASN A 960 25.06 -32.05 4.56
C ASN A 960 25.09 -31.77 3.06
N PHE A 961 25.98 -30.89 2.63
CA PHE A 961 26.07 -30.42 1.26
C PHE A 961 27.49 -30.63 0.73
N LYS A 962 27.62 -30.78 -0.59
CA LYS A 962 28.90 -30.89 -1.30
C LYS A 962 28.90 -30.12 -2.61
N HIS A 963 30.09 -29.82 -3.12
CA HIS A 963 30.26 -29.35 -4.49
C HIS A 963 30.12 -30.52 -5.48
N GLN A 964 29.28 -30.35 -6.49
CA GLN A 964 29.15 -31.27 -7.61
C GLN A 964 28.75 -30.51 -8.87
N ASN A 965 29.50 -30.66 -9.96
CA ASN A 965 29.24 -29.96 -11.25
C ASN A 965 29.10 -28.43 -11.11
N SER A 966 29.92 -27.80 -10.27
CA SER A 966 29.86 -26.36 -9.94
C SER A 966 28.60 -25.90 -9.17
N LEU A 967 27.73 -26.83 -8.77
CA LEU A 967 26.58 -26.58 -7.90
C LEU A 967 26.89 -27.04 -6.46
N VAL A 968 26.22 -26.44 -5.49
CA VAL A 968 26.21 -26.90 -4.09
C VAL A 968 24.92 -27.69 -3.86
N LEU A 969 25.03 -29.01 -3.73
CA LEU A 969 23.89 -29.93 -3.66
C LEU A 969 23.94 -30.75 -2.38
N ILE A 970 22.80 -31.34 -2.01
CA ILE A 970 22.72 -32.22 -0.84
C ILE A 970 23.64 -33.42 -1.07
N GLU A 971 24.51 -33.70 -0.11
CA GLU A 971 25.37 -34.89 -0.09
C GLU A 971 24.67 -36.06 0.60
N ASN A 972 24.10 -35.81 1.79
CA ASN A 972 23.38 -36.80 2.55
C ASN A 972 22.41 -36.11 3.54
N VAL A 973 21.45 -36.88 4.00
CA VAL A 973 20.57 -36.53 5.12
C VAL A 973 20.82 -37.55 6.21
N GLU A 974 21.10 -37.07 7.42
CA GLU A 974 21.38 -37.90 8.58
C GLU A 974 20.30 -37.71 9.64
N SER A 975 20.06 -38.76 10.42
CA SER A 975 19.21 -38.72 11.60
C SER A 975 19.96 -39.22 12.84
N ALA A 976 19.61 -38.69 14.01
CA ALA A 976 20.10 -39.21 15.30
C ALA A 976 18.95 -39.22 16.32
N LYS A 977 18.94 -40.20 17.21
CA LYS A 977 18.00 -40.26 18.35
C LYS A 977 18.73 -39.89 19.65
N VAL A 978 18.00 -39.86 20.77
CA VAL A 978 18.56 -39.58 22.12
C VAL A 978 19.83 -40.41 22.36
N ASN A 979 20.97 -39.76 22.59
CA ASN A 979 22.27 -40.38 22.85
C ASN A 979 22.84 -41.29 21.75
N ASP A 980 22.28 -41.27 20.53
CA ASP A 980 22.81 -41.98 19.36
C ASP A 980 23.68 -41.04 18.51
N ASP A 981 24.65 -41.62 17.80
CA ASP A 981 25.40 -40.92 16.75
C ASP A 981 24.53 -40.68 15.50
N PHE A 982 24.89 -39.67 14.70
CA PHE A 982 24.24 -39.43 13.41
C PHE A 982 24.46 -40.62 12.46
N LYS A 983 23.35 -41.09 11.87
CA LYS A 983 23.33 -42.12 10.83
C LYS A 983 22.73 -41.55 9.55
N ASN A 984 23.40 -41.78 8.41
CA ASN A 984 22.86 -41.44 7.09
C ASN A 984 21.55 -42.19 6.87
N ILE A 985 20.46 -41.47 6.58
CA ILE A 985 19.19 -42.06 6.12
C ILE A 985 19.08 -42.00 4.60
N PHE A 986 19.67 -40.97 3.98
CA PHE A 986 19.79 -40.82 2.54
C PHE A 986 21.19 -40.36 2.17
N THR A 987 21.81 -40.97 1.17
CA THR A 987 23.09 -40.53 0.59
C THR A 987 22.90 -40.26 -0.89
N TYR A 988 23.31 -39.10 -1.37
CA TYR A 988 23.23 -38.68 -2.76
C TYR A 988 24.59 -38.89 -3.43
N HIS A 989 24.71 -39.97 -4.19
CA HIS A 989 25.98 -40.37 -4.80
C HIS A 989 26.28 -39.54 -6.05
N LYS A 990 25.28 -39.33 -6.92
CA LYS A 990 25.44 -38.64 -8.20
C LYS A 990 24.28 -37.70 -8.51
N HIS A 991 24.62 -36.57 -9.12
CA HIS A 991 23.68 -35.62 -9.73
C HIS A 991 24.06 -35.33 -11.18
N ASP A 992 23.09 -34.91 -11.99
CA ASP A 992 23.34 -34.39 -13.32
C ASP A 992 23.82 -32.92 -13.28
N GLY A 993 23.91 -32.27 -14.45
CA GLY A 993 24.33 -30.87 -14.56
C GLY A 993 23.27 -29.85 -14.11
N TYR A 994 22.03 -30.29 -13.88
CA TYR A 994 20.89 -29.47 -13.43
C TYR A 994 20.56 -29.71 -11.94
N GLY A 995 21.38 -30.49 -11.25
CA GLY A 995 21.18 -30.82 -9.84
C GLY A 995 20.13 -31.90 -9.58
N ASN A 996 19.63 -32.58 -10.61
CA ASN A 996 18.72 -33.71 -10.41
C ASN A 996 19.50 -34.91 -9.85
N PRO A 997 18.95 -35.65 -8.87
CA PRO A 997 19.59 -36.84 -8.35
C PRO A 997 19.59 -37.95 -9.41
N LEU A 998 20.76 -38.51 -9.69
CA LEU A 998 20.95 -39.66 -10.58
C LEU A 998 21.05 -40.97 -9.78
N GLU A 999 21.61 -40.91 -8.57
CA GLU A 999 21.75 -42.06 -7.69
C GLU A 999 21.67 -41.63 -6.24
N ILE A 1000 20.72 -42.20 -5.51
CA ILE A 1000 20.57 -42.06 -4.07
C ILE A 1000 20.64 -43.44 -3.42
N SER A 1001 21.15 -43.56 -2.21
CA SER A 1001 20.96 -44.75 -1.40
C SER A 1001 20.18 -44.43 -0.14
N LYS A 1002 19.25 -45.30 0.22
CA LYS A 1002 18.55 -45.25 1.49
C LYS A 1002 19.21 -46.26 2.42
N THR A 1003 19.71 -45.77 3.54
CA THR A 1003 20.26 -46.64 4.59
C THR A 1003 19.20 -46.78 5.67
N ASP A 1004 18.70 -48.00 5.84
CA ASP A 1004 18.01 -48.43 7.06
C ASP A 1004 18.94 -49.44 7.74
N ASP A 1005 18.87 -49.60 9.06
CA ASP A 1005 19.87 -50.30 9.90
C ASP A 1005 20.22 -51.75 9.45
N GLU A 1006 19.53 -52.33 8.44
CA GLU A 1006 19.78 -53.65 7.85
C GLU A 1006 20.01 -53.68 6.31
N TYR A 1007 19.72 -52.61 5.54
CA TYR A 1007 19.78 -52.65 4.07
C TYR A 1007 20.25 -51.32 3.45
N ASN A 1008 21.18 -51.39 2.48
CA ASN A 1008 21.62 -50.27 1.66
C ASN A 1008 21.00 -50.38 0.26
N VAL A 1009 19.82 -49.77 0.08
CA VAL A 1009 19.09 -49.84 -1.20
C VAL A 1009 19.50 -48.64 -2.05
N HIS A 1010 20.17 -48.91 -3.17
CA HIS A 1010 20.45 -47.89 -4.19
C HIS A 1010 19.22 -47.68 -5.08
N ILE A 1011 18.91 -46.42 -5.36
CA ILE A 1011 17.82 -45.97 -6.23
C ILE A 1011 18.43 -45.05 -7.28
N VAL A 1012 18.33 -45.45 -8.53
CA VAL A 1012 18.82 -44.70 -9.69
C VAL A 1012 17.65 -44.06 -10.42
N TYR A 1013 17.85 -42.81 -10.84
CA TYR A 1013 16.91 -42.10 -11.70
C TYR A 1013 17.54 -41.82 -13.06
N ILE A 1014 16.82 -42.15 -14.13
CA ILE A 1014 17.15 -41.72 -15.48
C ILE A 1014 16.21 -40.58 -15.82
N TRP A 1015 16.78 -39.42 -16.14
CA TRP A 1015 16.04 -38.23 -16.53
C TRP A 1015 16.05 -38.09 -18.06
N GLY A 1016 14.87 -38.08 -18.66
CA GLY A 1016 14.64 -37.89 -20.09
C GLY A 1016 14.02 -36.53 -20.38
N TYR A 1017 13.52 -36.33 -21.59
CA TYR A 1017 12.79 -35.10 -21.96
C TYR A 1017 13.64 -33.84 -21.66
N ASN A 1018 14.86 -33.82 -22.18
CA ASN A 1018 15.91 -32.84 -21.90
C ASN A 1018 16.32 -32.75 -20.41
N GLN A 1019 16.33 -33.90 -19.71
CA GLN A 1019 16.65 -34.02 -18.28
C GLN A 1019 15.67 -33.28 -17.36
N THR A 1020 14.41 -33.18 -17.77
CA THR A 1020 13.38 -32.47 -16.98
C THR A 1020 12.40 -33.40 -16.30
N LEU A 1021 12.23 -34.63 -16.79
CA LEU A 1021 11.26 -35.59 -16.28
C LEU A 1021 11.93 -36.96 -16.06
N PRO A 1022 11.63 -37.66 -14.96
CA PRO A 1022 12.18 -38.99 -14.72
C PRO A 1022 11.50 -40.02 -15.63
N ILE A 1023 12.27 -40.69 -16.49
CA ILE A 1023 11.79 -41.74 -17.40
C ILE A 1023 12.00 -43.14 -16.83
N ALA A 1024 12.89 -43.29 -15.84
CA ALA A 1024 13.05 -44.52 -15.08
C ALA A 1024 13.44 -44.24 -13.63
N LYS A 1025 12.87 -45.01 -12.70
CA LYS A 1025 13.30 -45.20 -11.30
C LYS A 1025 13.72 -46.66 -11.15
N ILE A 1026 14.96 -46.92 -10.77
CA ILE A 1026 15.53 -48.27 -10.68
C ILE A 1026 16.01 -48.50 -9.24
N GLU A 1027 15.34 -49.35 -8.49
CA GLU A 1027 15.72 -49.72 -7.12
C GLU A 1027 16.60 -50.98 -7.15
N ASN A 1028 17.56 -51.11 -6.23
CA ASN A 1028 18.58 -52.16 -6.18
C ASN A 1028 19.56 -52.18 -7.38
N ALA A 1029 19.93 -51.01 -7.90
CA ALA A 1029 20.98 -50.86 -8.91
C ALA A 1029 21.80 -49.59 -8.65
N THR A 1030 23.04 -49.57 -9.11
CA THR A 1030 23.91 -48.39 -9.10
C THR A 1030 23.93 -47.70 -10.45
N TYR A 1031 24.29 -46.41 -10.50
CA TYR A 1031 24.27 -45.67 -11.78
C TYR A 1031 25.30 -46.21 -12.78
N THR A 1032 26.44 -46.73 -12.28
CA THR A 1032 27.50 -47.30 -13.11
C THR A 1032 27.00 -48.49 -13.93
N GLU A 1033 26.15 -49.33 -13.34
CA GLU A 1033 25.61 -50.53 -13.99
C GLU A 1033 24.66 -50.20 -15.15
N ILE A 1034 24.01 -49.03 -15.10
CA ILE A 1034 23.05 -48.60 -16.13
C ILE A 1034 23.57 -47.51 -17.07
N GLN A 1035 24.79 -47.00 -16.84
CA GLN A 1035 25.31 -45.81 -17.50
C GLN A 1035 25.37 -45.94 -19.03
N SER A 1036 25.64 -47.13 -19.54
CA SER A 1036 25.72 -47.41 -20.99
C SER A 1036 24.38 -47.21 -21.72
N TYR A 1037 23.25 -47.40 -21.03
CA TYR A 1037 21.91 -47.28 -21.61
C TYR A 1037 21.36 -45.85 -21.59
N VAL A 1038 21.85 -45.01 -20.68
CA VAL A 1038 21.31 -43.67 -20.41
C VAL A 1038 21.30 -42.78 -21.65
N SER A 1039 22.36 -42.79 -22.45
CA SER A 1039 22.48 -41.91 -23.63
C SER A 1039 21.39 -42.19 -24.69
N ASN A 1040 21.14 -43.48 -24.96
CA ASN A 1040 20.12 -43.89 -25.92
C ASN A 1040 18.71 -43.53 -25.42
N LEU A 1041 18.39 -43.87 -24.17
CA LEU A 1041 17.08 -43.58 -23.57
C LEU A 1041 16.78 -42.08 -23.52
N ARG A 1042 17.79 -41.26 -23.24
CA ARG A 1042 17.68 -39.80 -23.30
C ARG A 1042 17.41 -39.31 -24.72
N THR A 1043 18.10 -39.85 -25.71
CA THR A 1043 17.88 -39.47 -27.11
C THR A 1043 16.46 -39.81 -27.56
N LEU A 1044 16.00 -41.02 -27.24
CA LEU A 1044 14.63 -41.47 -27.55
C LEU A 1044 13.60 -40.60 -26.84
N SER A 1045 13.73 -40.35 -25.53
CA SER A 1045 12.78 -39.49 -24.81
C SER A 1045 12.81 -38.02 -25.23
N ASN A 1046 13.94 -37.51 -25.71
CA ASN A 1046 14.01 -36.16 -26.26
C ASN A 1046 13.28 -36.04 -27.60
N ASN A 1047 13.30 -37.13 -28.39
CA ASN A 1047 12.69 -37.21 -29.71
C ASN A 1047 11.28 -37.82 -29.71
N ASP A 1048 10.78 -38.29 -28.57
CA ASP A 1048 9.41 -38.79 -28.42
C ASP A 1048 8.43 -37.65 -28.68
N MET A 1049 7.69 -37.65 -29.79
CA MET A 1049 6.76 -36.58 -30.20
C MET A 1049 5.29 -37.01 -30.21
N ASP A 1050 4.95 -38.25 -29.83
CA ASP A 1050 3.59 -38.76 -29.97
C ASP A 1050 3.03 -39.37 -28.67
N THR A 1051 1.80 -39.87 -28.73
CA THR A 1051 1.16 -40.54 -27.59
C THR A 1051 0.48 -41.80 -28.09
N SER A 1052 1.19 -42.92 -28.03
CA SER A 1052 0.81 -44.19 -28.62
C SER A 1052 0.46 -45.23 -27.54
N GLU A 1053 -0.25 -46.29 -27.94
CA GLU A 1053 -0.46 -47.49 -27.11
C GLU A 1053 0.16 -48.67 -27.87
N ASP A 1054 0.84 -49.58 -27.19
CA ASP A 1054 1.47 -50.72 -27.84
C ASP A 1054 0.43 -51.82 -28.11
N VAL A 1055 0.64 -52.61 -29.17
CA VAL A 1055 -0.28 -53.68 -29.56
C VAL A 1055 0.27 -55.03 -29.07
N ILE A 1056 -0.55 -55.80 -28.35
CA ILE A 1056 -0.19 -57.17 -27.96
C ILE A 1056 -0.76 -58.13 -28.99
N ASN A 1057 0.13 -58.84 -29.68
CA ASN A 1057 -0.24 -59.86 -30.67
C ASN A 1057 -0.77 -61.13 -30.00
N SER A 1058 -1.44 -61.98 -30.78
CA SER A 1058 -2.02 -63.25 -30.29
C SER A 1058 -0.98 -64.24 -29.74
N ASP A 1059 0.28 -64.10 -30.11
CA ASP A 1059 1.42 -64.89 -29.63
C ASP A 1059 2.06 -64.31 -28.35
N GLY A 1060 1.55 -63.17 -27.86
CA GLY A 1060 2.08 -62.47 -26.68
C GLY A 1060 3.23 -61.51 -26.96
N SER A 1061 3.68 -61.37 -28.22
CA SER A 1061 4.65 -60.34 -28.61
C SER A 1061 4.03 -58.93 -28.54
N ILE A 1062 4.85 -57.93 -28.24
CA ILE A 1062 4.45 -56.53 -28.14
C ILE A 1062 4.98 -55.80 -29.38
N ASP A 1063 4.10 -55.11 -30.09
CA ASP A 1063 4.44 -54.23 -31.21
C ASP A 1063 4.39 -52.78 -30.75
N TYR A 1064 5.57 -52.19 -30.52
CA TYR A 1064 5.74 -50.84 -30.01
C TYR A 1064 5.45 -49.80 -31.10
N GLN A 1065 4.50 -48.91 -30.84
CA GLN A 1065 4.00 -47.96 -31.85
C GLN A 1065 4.59 -46.56 -31.68
N GLY A 1066 4.98 -45.91 -32.77
CA GLY A 1066 5.40 -44.50 -32.75
C GLY A 1066 6.71 -44.23 -32.00
N ASP A 1067 7.05 -42.96 -31.81
CA ASP A 1067 8.29 -42.55 -31.15
C ASP A 1067 8.23 -42.87 -29.64
N GLU A 1068 7.06 -42.70 -29.02
CA GLU A 1068 6.81 -43.09 -27.63
C GLU A 1068 6.96 -44.61 -27.43
N GLY A 1069 6.53 -45.41 -28.41
CA GLY A 1069 6.69 -46.86 -28.41
C GLY A 1069 8.16 -47.26 -28.47
N LEU A 1070 8.97 -46.63 -29.33
CA LEU A 1070 10.41 -46.88 -29.40
C LEU A 1070 11.10 -46.56 -28.06
N LEU A 1071 10.69 -45.50 -27.37
CA LEU A 1071 11.16 -45.21 -26.03
C LEU A 1071 10.74 -46.30 -25.03
N ARG A 1072 9.48 -46.76 -25.06
CA ARG A 1072 9.01 -47.84 -24.19
C ARG A 1072 9.71 -49.17 -24.46
N GLU A 1073 10.02 -49.49 -25.71
CA GLU A 1073 10.81 -50.67 -26.10
C GLU A 1073 12.19 -50.63 -25.44
N ALA A 1074 12.93 -49.54 -25.63
CA ALA A 1074 14.25 -49.38 -25.03
C ALA A 1074 14.21 -49.35 -23.48
N LEU A 1075 13.15 -48.80 -22.89
CA LEU A 1075 12.92 -48.84 -21.43
C LEU A 1075 12.59 -50.26 -20.94
N ASN A 1076 11.93 -51.08 -21.77
CA ASN A 1076 11.65 -52.48 -21.46
C ASN A 1076 12.91 -53.35 -21.61
N ASP A 1077 13.80 -53.04 -22.55
CA ASP A 1077 15.08 -53.74 -22.73
C ASP A 1077 15.94 -53.71 -21.46
N LEU A 1078 15.86 -52.63 -20.66
CA LEU A 1078 16.51 -52.56 -19.35
C LEU A 1078 16.09 -53.70 -18.40
N ARG A 1079 14.87 -54.23 -18.56
CA ARG A 1079 14.31 -55.28 -17.70
C ARG A 1079 14.66 -56.68 -18.18
N THR A 1080 14.95 -56.83 -19.47
CA THR A 1080 15.14 -58.12 -20.14
C THR A 1080 16.60 -58.43 -20.43
N ILE A 1081 17.54 -57.71 -19.80
CA ILE A 1081 18.98 -57.94 -19.95
C ILE A 1081 19.32 -59.40 -19.57
N ASP A 1082 19.74 -60.19 -20.57
CA ASP A 1082 20.05 -61.60 -20.40
C ASP A 1082 21.37 -61.78 -19.62
N CYS A 1083 21.25 -62.38 -18.43
CA CYS A 1083 22.36 -62.61 -17.51
C CYS A 1083 23.22 -63.84 -17.90
N SER A 1084 22.83 -64.59 -18.93
CA SER A 1084 23.40 -65.90 -19.27
C SER A 1084 24.48 -65.87 -20.36
N SER A 1085 24.75 -64.71 -20.97
CA SER A 1085 25.84 -64.51 -21.94
C SER A 1085 26.32 -63.05 -21.95
N PRO A 1086 27.27 -62.65 -21.09
CA PRO A 1086 27.84 -61.29 -21.15
C PRO A 1086 28.61 -61.10 -22.48
N PRO A 1087 28.51 -59.93 -23.14
CA PRO A 1087 29.36 -59.60 -24.28
C PRO A 1087 30.83 -59.72 -23.88
N PRO A 1088 31.74 -60.19 -24.76
CA PRO A 1088 33.14 -60.50 -24.41
C PRO A 1088 33.91 -59.33 -23.80
N ASP A 1089 33.44 -58.09 -23.97
CA ASP A 1089 34.20 -56.88 -23.68
C ASP A 1089 33.40 -55.81 -22.89
N SER A 1090 32.27 -56.15 -22.25
CA SER A 1090 31.48 -55.19 -21.46
C SER A 1090 31.26 -55.63 -20.01
N GLU A 1091 31.66 -54.79 -19.06
CA GLU A 1091 31.36 -54.89 -17.61
C GLU A 1091 29.87 -54.62 -17.29
N ALA A 1092 28.93 -55.13 -18.10
CA ALA A 1092 27.50 -54.99 -17.83
C ALA A 1092 27.09 -55.95 -16.69
N SER A 1093 27.06 -55.42 -15.47
CA SER A 1093 26.46 -56.09 -14.30
C SER A 1093 24.97 -56.34 -14.57
N CYS A 1094 24.51 -57.56 -14.35
CA CYS A 1094 23.12 -57.91 -14.57
C CYS A 1094 22.18 -57.25 -13.54
N LEU A 1095 21.11 -56.59 -13.98
CA LEU A 1095 20.09 -55.96 -13.13
C LEU A 1095 19.09 -56.97 -12.53
N LYS A 1096 19.55 -58.16 -12.12
CA LYS A 1096 18.69 -59.32 -11.79
C LYS A 1096 17.72 -59.06 -10.63
N ASP A 1097 18.14 -58.26 -9.65
CA ASP A 1097 17.34 -57.92 -8.46
C ASP A 1097 16.77 -56.49 -8.51
N ALA A 1098 16.90 -55.81 -9.66
CA ALA A 1098 16.50 -54.42 -9.82
C ALA A 1098 14.99 -54.27 -10.03
N LEU A 1099 14.36 -53.40 -9.25
CA LEU A 1099 12.96 -53.02 -9.43
C LEU A 1099 12.90 -51.77 -10.29
N ILE A 1100 12.66 -51.95 -11.58
CA ILE A 1100 12.58 -50.85 -12.54
C ILE A 1100 11.13 -50.34 -12.61
N THR A 1101 10.91 -49.05 -12.54
CA THR A 1101 9.62 -48.40 -12.86
C THR A 1101 9.89 -47.36 -13.93
N THR A 1102 9.15 -47.38 -15.03
CA THR A 1102 9.41 -46.47 -16.15
C THR A 1102 8.19 -45.62 -16.49
N TYR A 1103 8.45 -44.45 -17.07
CA TYR A 1103 7.45 -43.42 -17.31
C TYR A 1103 7.68 -42.80 -18.69
N THR A 1104 6.58 -42.57 -19.41
CA THR A 1104 6.56 -41.69 -20.59
C THR A 1104 5.58 -40.56 -20.36
N TYR A 1105 5.79 -39.44 -21.04
CA TYR A 1105 5.04 -38.21 -20.81
C TYR A 1105 4.71 -37.52 -22.12
N ASN A 1106 3.58 -36.82 -22.10
CA ASN A 1106 3.36 -35.68 -22.97
C ASN A 1106 3.66 -34.41 -22.15
N PRO A 1107 4.81 -33.75 -22.35
CA PRO A 1107 5.20 -32.58 -21.56
C PRO A 1107 4.09 -31.52 -21.53
N LEU A 1108 3.90 -30.87 -20.37
CA LEU A 1108 2.81 -29.91 -20.07
C LEU A 1108 1.39 -30.49 -19.97
N VAL A 1109 1.15 -31.72 -20.42
CA VAL A 1109 -0.15 -32.41 -20.30
C VAL A 1109 -0.13 -33.41 -19.14
N GLY A 1110 0.85 -34.31 -19.12
CA GLY A 1110 1.06 -35.27 -18.03
C GLY A 1110 1.64 -36.61 -18.48
N VAL A 1111 1.65 -37.57 -17.57
CA VAL A 1111 2.13 -38.94 -17.80
C VAL A 1111 1.24 -39.63 -18.83
N THR A 1112 1.84 -40.27 -19.83
CA THR A 1112 1.13 -41.02 -20.88
C THR A 1112 1.21 -42.53 -20.67
N SER A 1113 2.29 -43.03 -20.06
CA SER A 1113 2.36 -44.41 -19.59
C SER A 1113 3.20 -44.57 -18.31
N VAL A 1114 2.85 -45.58 -17.52
CA VAL A 1114 3.65 -46.05 -16.38
C VAL A 1114 3.80 -47.57 -16.48
N THR A 1115 5.03 -48.06 -16.44
CA THR A 1115 5.32 -49.50 -16.39
C THR A 1115 5.87 -49.87 -15.03
N ASP A 1116 5.16 -50.74 -14.32
CA ASP A 1116 5.53 -51.20 -12.98
C ASP A 1116 6.75 -52.15 -12.99
N PRO A 1117 7.32 -52.52 -11.82
CA PRO A 1117 8.42 -53.49 -11.74
C PRO A 1117 8.13 -54.89 -12.30
N ARG A 1118 6.84 -55.25 -12.48
CA ARG A 1118 6.42 -56.54 -13.06
C ARG A 1118 6.28 -56.47 -14.58
N GLY A 1119 6.53 -55.31 -15.20
CA GLY A 1119 6.37 -55.11 -16.64
C GLY A 1119 4.92 -54.84 -17.08
N ASN A 1120 4.02 -54.52 -16.16
CA ASN A 1120 2.65 -54.14 -16.52
C ASN A 1120 2.60 -52.66 -16.85
N VAL A 1121 2.17 -52.34 -18.06
CA VAL A 1121 1.98 -50.98 -18.54
C VAL A 1121 0.56 -50.51 -18.25
N ILE A 1122 0.44 -49.28 -17.73
CA ILE A 1122 -0.81 -48.54 -17.63
C ILE A 1122 -0.71 -47.33 -18.54
N TYR A 1123 -1.68 -47.16 -19.44
CA TYR A 1123 -1.76 -46.01 -20.35
C TYR A 1123 -2.74 -44.97 -19.82
N TYR A 1124 -2.37 -43.70 -19.99
CA TYR A 1124 -3.16 -42.53 -19.60
C TYR A 1124 -3.51 -41.75 -20.86
N LYS A 1125 -4.81 -41.62 -21.15
CA LYS A 1125 -5.30 -40.87 -22.32
C LYS A 1125 -6.06 -39.65 -21.87
N TYR A 1126 -5.78 -38.54 -22.55
CA TYR A 1126 -6.35 -37.23 -22.28
C TYR A 1126 -7.44 -36.91 -23.32
N ASP A 1127 -8.39 -36.05 -22.94
CA ASP A 1127 -9.38 -35.49 -23.88
C ASP A 1127 -8.79 -34.33 -24.71
N GLU A 1128 -9.58 -33.76 -25.63
CA GLU A 1128 -9.19 -32.62 -26.48
C GLU A 1128 -8.87 -31.34 -25.68
N PHE A 1129 -9.15 -31.34 -24.37
CA PHE A 1129 -8.89 -30.26 -23.42
C PHE A 1129 -7.75 -30.61 -22.44
N ASN A 1130 -6.97 -31.66 -22.72
CA ASN A 1130 -5.82 -32.09 -21.92
C ASN A 1130 -6.18 -32.54 -20.49
N ARG A 1131 -7.38 -33.08 -20.28
CA ARG A 1131 -7.80 -33.69 -19.01
C ARG A 1131 -7.79 -35.20 -19.11
N LEU A 1132 -7.36 -35.91 -18.05
CA LEU A 1132 -7.28 -37.37 -18.02
C LEU A 1132 -8.65 -38.03 -18.25
N LYS A 1133 -8.89 -38.60 -19.43
CA LYS A 1133 -10.15 -39.21 -19.83
C LYS A 1133 -10.23 -40.71 -19.53
N TYR A 1134 -9.15 -41.43 -19.82
CA TYR A 1134 -9.07 -42.89 -19.64
C TYR A 1134 -7.76 -43.29 -18.98
N ILE A 1135 -7.84 -44.28 -18.10
CA ILE A 1135 -6.72 -45.09 -17.64
C ILE A 1135 -6.98 -46.50 -18.18
N LYS A 1136 -6.03 -47.05 -18.92
CA LYS A 1136 -6.16 -48.36 -19.55
C LYS A 1136 -5.05 -49.31 -19.10
N ASP A 1137 -5.33 -50.60 -19.13
CA ASP A 1137 -4.31 -51.64 -19.00
C ASP A 1137 -3.56 -51.85 -20.32
N ARG A 1138 -2.56 -52.73 -20.28
CA ARG A 1138 -1.74 -53.13 -21.44
C ARG A 1138 -2.51 -53.81 -22.58
N PHE A 1139 -3.74 -54.28 -22.36
CA PHE A 1139 -4.59 -54.90 -23.39
C PHE A 1139 -5.59 -53.88 -23.98
N GLY A 1140 -5.49 -52.61 -23.60
CA GLY A 1140 -6.40 -51.55 -24.01
C GLY A 1140 -7.73 -51.53 -23.27
N ASN A 1141 -7.92 -52.38 -22.24
CA ASN A 1141 -9.14 -52.36 -21.44
C ASN A 1141 -9.13 -51.13 -20.54
N ILE A 1142 -10.29 -50.48 -20.43
CA ILE A 1142 -10.46 -49.31 -19.57
C ILE A 1142 -10.51 -49.76 -18.11
N LEU A 1143 -9.47 -49.41 -17.34
CA LEU A 1143 -9.42 -49.59 -15.90
C LEU A 1143 -10.22 -48.49 -15.18
N ASN A 1144 -10.15 -47.27 -15.71
CA ASN A 1144 -10.86 -46.12 -15.17
C ASN A 1144 -11.27 -45.17 -16.29
N LYS A 1145 -12.52 -44.71 -16.25
CA LYS A 1145 -13.03 -43.66 -17.13
C LYS A 1145 -13.41 -42.46 -16.27
N LYS A 1146 -12.88 -41.29 -16.61
CA LYS A 1146 -13.29 -40.03 -16.00
C LYS A 1146 -14.19 -39.29 -16.97
N ASP A 1147 -15.45 -39.18 -16.59
CA ASP A 1147 -16.38 -38.27 -17.23
C ASP A 1147 -16.41 -36.97 -16.42
N TYR A 1148 -15.94 -35.89 -17.06
CA TYR A 1148 -15.87 -34.57 -16.44
C TYR A 1148 -17.24 -33.90 -16.52
N ASN A 1149 -18.02 -34.10 -15.46
CA ASN A 1149 -19.22 -33.31 -15.21
C ASN A 1149 -18.86 -32.21 -14.21
N TYR A 1150 -19.07 -30.95 -14.56
CA TYR A 1150 -18.95 -29.86 -13.60
C TYR A 1150 -20.02 -30.06 -12.52
N LYS A 1151 -19.57 -30.28 -11.29
CA LYS A 1151 -20.41 -30.54 -10.14
C LYS A 1151 -21.07 -29.23 -9.69
N ASN A 1152 -22.40 -29.23 -9.68
CA ASN A 1152 -23.30 -28.16 -9.24
C ASN A 1152 -23.21 -27.82 -7.75
#